data_AF-A0A8H5BV22-F1
#
_entry.id   AF-A0A8H5BV22-F1
#
_cell.length_a   1.000
_cell.length_b   1.000
_cell.length_c   1.000
_cell.angle_alpha   90.00
_cell.angle_beta   90.00
_cell.angle_gamma   90.00
#
_symmetry.space_group_name_H-M   'P 1'
#
loop_
_entity.id
_entity.type
_entity.pdbx_description
1 polymer ?
#
loop_
_entity_poly.entity_id
_entity_poly.type
_entity_poly.pdbx_seq_one_letter_code
_entity_poly.pdbx_strand_id
1 'polypeptide(L)'
;MGKAGTPYSRSVQQTHALPKNKLPDPGLIFDTLLKREGFKEHPGGLSSLMFAFAALVIHSVFRTSHRDPNINETSSYVDLGPLYGNSVEDQNRIRVRDGYGTLHPDVFSEDRLLLLPPAVCTLLVLFNRNHNYIAAKLLEINERGNWVDPKTLSPDVPASKAKLIAQDEEIFQTARLVNCGWFGSVVFSDYFSCILGLVREGSNWSLSPFEEIRLDDHTLFERGKGNVCSVEFNCLYRWHATTSREDEKYTEGVFNHLFDGKPVAEVNANDFKMAAYKVQQTQKEPTSWTFGGLKRQEDGSFSDAELANFLHNATEHPAGAFGARHTPPVMRLNEIMGIELNRKWGVCSLNEFRKYLGLKTYSSFLEWNSNPEIARAAELLYGDIENLELYTGLQAEEAKPFVDGAGLCPGYTVSRAILSDAIALTRGDRFFTHDFTPYNLTAWGFQDCQRDPNAFGFGSTLGRLFLRTLPHHYTENSVYTFFPLMTPGSMKVHLKKLNLLNEYDLSRPKEQSEAIVIKDQDTILATLKDTTAFSTPYSAKAARIIEGKGFYPTGNSNDQKIVTDALSGSPELVRKIGDYFYSTTNKLLANGSFTLVGGKTNGVDVVRRVLRVAPVTWLANLAGISLKSTPDGEGDYTPDELFDVLSDIYSFVFLNIEPAKVMVTQARIKKNMPKLMDRITDNLGLANGTKVTVNGIMSTLFKHKKPEHHEVIHRLTENAFYKDRYALANTILAILVVGNAELSLAATNAVDLYLDQAKDLQPLAATNDASKLLNHVYEALRLAPPFAGVYREATTDQTVAGRSFQKGDRLFLDIFAANQQKTGPSISKPAQDLLRAEGAFEYLGEPLTVEIMSQILRAVFEKKDLARAPGDSGRIQRFQDASRPECHYAYLNHGHSIAEWPTSLTIMHST
;
A
#
# COMPACT_ATOMS: atom_id res chain seq x y z
N MET A 1 23.43 -12.35 19.72
CA MET A 1 24.08 -11.02 19.59
C MET A 1 22.98 -9.97 19.57
N GLY A 2 23.18 -8.78 20.15
CA GLY A 2 22.19 -7.68 20.05
C GLY A 2 20.86 -7.86 20.79
N LYS A 3 20.78 -8.77 21.78
CA LYS A 3 19.56 -9.01 22.55
C LYS A 3 19.25 -7.81 23.46
N ALA A 4 17.97 -7.49 23.63
CA ALA A 4 17.52 -6.56 24.66
C ALA A 4 18.05 -6.93 26.07
N GLY A 5 18.33 -5.90 26.87
CA GLY A 5 18.88 -6.04 28.23
C GLY A 5 20.36 -6.42 28.28
N THR A 6 21.12 -6.15 27.21
CA THR A 6 22.56 -6.41 27.16
C THR A 6 23.39 -5.12 27.06
N PRO A 7 24.68 -5.14 27.43
CA PRO A 7 25.52 -3.95 27.36
C PRO A 7 25.67 -3.40 25.94
N TYR A 8 25.79 -2.07 25.83
CA TYR A 8 26.24 -1.43 24.59
C TYR A 8 27.65 -1.89 24.20
N SER A 9 27.92 -1.90 22.89
CA SER A 9 29.27 -2.08 22.35
C SER A 9 30.05 -0.75 22.31
N ARG A 10 31.30 -0.80 21.83
CA ARG A 10 32.11 0.37 21.48
C ARG A 10 32.63 0.24 20.07
N SER A 11 32.59 1.33 19.33
CA SER A 11 33.18 1.42 18.00
C SER A 11 34.62 1.91 18.05
N VAL A 12 34.97 2.77 19.01
CA VAL A 12 36.26 3.46 19.03
C VAL A 12 36.93 3.30 20.39
N GLN A 13 38.22 2.95 20.37
CA GLN A 13 39.05 2.99 21.57
C GLN A 13 39.41 4.44 21.90
N GLN A 14 39.10 4.88 23.12
CA GLN A 14 39.63 6.14 23.64
C GLN A 14 41.13 5.97 23.98
N THR A 15 41.98 6.68 23.25
CA THR A 15 43.43 6.73 23.43
C THR A 15 43.91 8.12 23.86
N HIS A 16 43.17 9.18 23.51
CA HIS A 16 43.40 10.54 23.97
C HIS A 16 42.85 10.75 25.38
N ALA A 17 43.68 11.32 26.25
CA ALA A 17 43.33 11.48 27.66
C ALA A 17 42.36 12.65 27.86
N LEU A 18 41.09 12.35 28.20
CA LEU A 18 40.06 13.32 28.55
C LEU A 18 39.68 13.21 30.04
N PRO A 19 40.56 13.65 30.98
CA PRO A 19 40.26 13.52 32.40
C PRO A 19 39.11 14.45 32.80
N LYS A 20 38.09 13.90 33.48
CA LYS A 20 36.84 14.61 33.82
C LYS A 20 37.06 15.96 34.51
N ASN A 21 38.07 16.08 35.37
CA ASN A 21 38.38 17.32 36.10
C ASN A 21 38.99 18.44 35.23
N LYS A 22 39.30 18.16 33.96
CA LYS A 22 39.76 19.16 32.98
C LYS A 22 38.71 19.48 31.91
N LEU A 23 37.56 18.81 31.92
CA LEU A 23 36.49 19.06 30.96
C LEU A 23 35.59 20.22 31.43
N PRO A 24 35.07 21.04 30.51
CA PRO A 24 34.19 22.16 30.87
C PRO A 24 32.87 21.69 31.49
N ASP A 25 32.21 22.56 32.26
CA ASP A 25 30.89 22.25 32.81
C ASP A 25 29.86 22.01 31.68
N PRO A 26 29.05 20.93 31.72
CA PRO A 26 28.06 20.65 30.69
C PRO A 26 27.01 21.75 30.49
N GLY A 27 26.60 22.42 31.57
CA GLY A 27 25.67 23.55 31.48
C GLY A 27 26.30 24.73 30.76
N LEU A 28 27.57 25.02 31.07
CA LEU A 28 28.33 26.06 30.37
C LEU A 28 28.53 25.72 28.88
N ILE A 29 28.80 24.45 28.54
CA ILE A 29 28.84 23.98 27.14
C ILE A 29 27.52 24.27 26.46
N PHE A 30 26.39 23.88 27.08
CA PHE A 30 25.07 24.09 26.50
C PHE A 30 24.80 25.58 26.24
N ASP A 31 24.97 26.41 27.27
CA ASP A 31 24.63 27.84 27.21
C ASP A 31 25.55 28.62 26.24
N THR A 32 26.74 28.10 25.94
CA THR A 32 27.73 28.76 25.06
C THR A 32 27.70 28.26 23.61
N LEU A 33 27.55 26.94 23.41
CA LEU A 33 27.75 26.28 22.11
C LEU A 33 26.49 25.65 21.52
N LEU A 34 25.48 25.28 22.34
CA LEU A 34 24.35 24.46 21.88
C LEU A 34 23.02 25.22 21.86
N LYS A 35 22.75 26.02 22.90
CA LYS A 35 21.49 26.73 23.08
C LYS A 35 21.19 27.65 21.90
N ARG A 36 19.98 27.56 21.36
CA ARG A 36 19.57 28.38 20.22
C ARG A 36 19.33 29.84 20.56
N GLU A 37 19.81 30.71 19.68
CA GLU A 37 19.55 32.16 19.72
C GLU A 37 18.21 32.51 19.06
N GLY A 38 17.76 31.68 18.11
CA GLY A 38 16.49 31.78 17.43
C GLY A 38 16.20 30.51 16.63
N PHE A 39 14.96 30.36 16.18
CA PHE A 39 14.60 29.24 15.32
C PHE A 39 15.08 29.48 13.89
N LYS A 40 15.82 28.52 13.35
CA LYS A 40 16.26 28.48 11.95
C LYS A 40 15.67 27.26 11.29
N GLU A 41 14.87 27.49 10.24
CA GLU A 41 14.26 26.41 9.47
C GLU A 41 15.33 25.53 8.81
N HIS A 42 15.03 24.24 8.72
CA HIS A 42 15.87 23.26 8.06
C HIS A 42 16.08 23.66 6.59
N PRO A 43 17.32 23.82 6.11
CA PRO A 43 17.59 24.39 4.79
C PRO A 43 17.04 23.53 3.64
N GLY A 44 16.88 22.22 3.86
CA GLY A 44 16.24 21.32 2.91
C GLY A 44 14.72 21.26 2.92
N GLY A 45 14.05 22.06 3.74
CA GLY A 45 12.59 22.08 3.81
C GLY A 45 11.96 20.81 4.40
N LEU A 46 12.73 20.05 5.20
CA LEU A 46 12.25 18.88 5.94
C LEU A 46 11.17 19.32 6.95
N SER A 47 10.12 18.52 7.07
CA SER A 47 9.05 18.74 8.02
C SER A 47 9.42 18.19 9.41
N SER A 48 8.69 18.60 10.45
CA SER A 48 8.85 18.02 11.79
C SER A 48 8.51 16.53 11.83
N LEU A 49 7.64 16.05 10.92
CA LEU A 49 7.31 14.63 10.80
C LEU A 49 8.52 13.77 10.42
N MET A 50 9.49 14.31 9.67
CA MET A 50 10.79 13.66 9.43
C MET A 50 11.46 13.23 10.74
N PHE A 51 11.44 14.11 11.74
CA PHE A 51 12.09 13.87 13.03
C PHE A 51 11.19 13.11 14.00
N ALA A 52 9.87 13.20 13.84
CA ALA A 52 8.95 12.28 14.51
C ALA A 52 9.18 10.82 14.05
N PHE A 53 9.40 10.59 12.75
CA PHE A 53 9.76 9.27 12.22
C PHE A 53 11.17 8.86 12.67
N ALA A 54 12.14 9.79 12.70
CA ALA A 54 13.47 9.54 13.25
C ALA A 54 13.40 9.03 14.71
N ALA A 55 12.48 9.57 15.51
CA ALA A 55 12.26 9.10 16.89
C ALA A 55 11.84 7.62 16.92
N LEU A 56 11.03 7.13 15.97
CA LEU A 56 10.70 5.71 15.90
C LEU A 56 11.91 4.83 15.56
N VAL A 57 12.73 5.26 14.58
CA VAL A 57 13.95 4.55 14.19
C VAL A 57 14.89 4.43 15.39
N ILE A 58 15.18 5.53 16.08
CA ILE A 58 16.16 5.53 17.17
C ILE A 58 15.63 4.84 18.42
N HIS A 59 14.34 4.95 18.74
CA HIS A 59 13.74 4.23 19.87
C HIS A 59 13.64 2.72 19.63
N SER A 60 13.74 2.25 18.38
CA SER A 60 13.83 0.81 18.09
C SER A 60 15.15 0.20 18.53
N VAL A 61 16.24 0.98 18.49
CA VAL A 61 17.60 0.46 18.73
C VAL A 61 18.27 1.03 19.98
N PHE A 62 17.69 2.06 20.61
CA PHE A 62 18.21 2.69 21.82
C PHE A 62 17.18 2.83 22.96
N ARG A 63 17.44 2.14 24.07
CA ARG A 63 16.75 2.28 25.36
C ARG A 63 17.74 2.11 26.50
N THR A 64 18.50 3.15 26.81
CA THR A 64 19.46 3.11 27.92
C THR A 64 18.75 2.92 29.26
N SER A 65 19.17 1.93 30.04
CA SER A 65 18.54 1.66 31.35
C SER A 65 18.78 2.80 32.33
N HIS A 66 17.74 3.17 33.07
CA HIS A 66 17.85 4.12 34.18
C HIS A 66 18.54 3.54 35.42
N ARG A 67 18.64 2.19 35.52
CA ARG A 67 19.31 1.50 36.63
C ARG A 67 20.79 1.32 36.38
N ASP A 68 21.14 0.79 35.21
CA ASP A 68 22.52 0.67 34.74
C ASP A 68 22.69 1.30 33.36
N PRO A 69 23.28 2.49 33.25
CA PRO A 69 23.43 3.18 31.97
C PRO A 69 24.29 2.43 30.96
N ASN A 70 24.99 1.35 31.32
CA ASN A 70 25.73 0.53 30.36
C ASN A 70 24.83 -0.43 29.56
N ILE A 71 23.59 -0.64 30.00
CA ILE A 71 22.65 -1.60 29.41
C ILE A 71 21.72 -0.92 28.41
N ASN A 72 21.56 -1.56 27.24
CA ASN A 72 20.50 -1.27 26.29
C ASN A 72 19.31 -2.21 26.54
N GLU A 73 18.17 -1.68 26.97
CA GLU A 73 16.95 -2.44 27.26
C GLU A 73 16.14 -2.80 26.00
N THR A 74 16.51 -2.26 24.83
CA THR A 74 15.95 -2.67 23.53
C THR A 74 16.93 -3.52 22.75
N SER A 75 16.44 -4.23 21.74
CA SER A 75 17.31 -5.00 20.86
C SER A 75 18.19 -4.07 20.01
N SER A 76 19.28 -4.60 19.46
CA SER A 76 20.13 -3.88 18.49
C SER A 76 19.66 -4.09 17.04
N TYR A 77 18.37 -4.34 16.83
CA TYR A 77 17.77 -4.65 15.53
C TYR A 77 16.62 -3.70 15.22
N VAL A 78 16.33 -3.53 13.92
CA VAL A 78 15.24 -2.67 13.43
C VAL A 78 13.93 -3.48 13.44
N ASP A 79 13.52 -3.95 14.62
CA ASP A 79 12.46 -4.94 14.85
C ASP A 79 11.11 -4.33 15.25
N LEU A 80 10.97 -3.01 15.09
CA LEU A 80 9.82 -2.21 15.51
C LEU A 80 9.46 -2.44 16.99
N GLY A 81 10.49 -2.64 17.84
CA GLY A 81 10.37 -2.78 19.29
C GLY A 81 9.48 -1.73 19.99
N PRO A 82 9.37 -0.46 19.53
CA PRO A 82 8.47 0.49 20.18
C PRO A 82 6.99 0.10 20.08
N LEU A 83 6.61 -0.62 19.01
CA LEU A 83 5.29 -1.21 18.88
C LEU A 83 5.18 -2.49 19.70
N TYR A 84 6.06 -3.46 19.44
CA TYR A 84 5.91 -4.85 19.91
C TYR A 84 6.46 -5.14 21.32
N GLY A 85 7.32 -4.27 21.83
CA GLY A 85 8.04 -4.47 23.08
C GLY A 85 9.28 -5.35 22.95
N ASN A 86 10.02 -5.44 24.06
CA ASN A 86 11.36 -6.03 24.12
C ASN A 86 11.41 -7.37 24.87
N SER A 87 10.25 -7.86 25.28
CA SER A 87 10.06 -9.10 26.04
C SER A 87 8.77 -9.81 25.65
N VAL A 88 8.58 -11.06 26.10
CA VAL A 88 7.32 -11.79 25.90
C VAL A 88 6.21 -11.14 26.73
N GLU A 89 6.57 -10.64 27.91
CA GLU A 89 5.68 -9.92 28.81
C GLU A 89 5.13 -8.65 28.16
N ASP A 90 5.99 -7.88 27.47
CA ASP A 90 5.55 -6.70 26.74
C ASP A 90 4.60 -7.07 25.59
N GLN A 91 4.94 -8.09 24.80
CA GLN A 91 4.07 -8.59 23.72
C GLN A 91 2.71 -9.04 24.26
N ASN A 92 2.66 -9.66 25.44
CA ASN A 92 1.42 -10.09 26.06
C ASN A 92 0.51 -8.94 26.48
N ARG A 93 1.07 -7.76 26.81
CA ARG A 93 0.31 -6.59 27.26
C ARG A 93 -0.38 -5.85 26.12
N ILE A 94 0.02 -6.11 24.88
CA ILE A 94 -0.47 -5.40 23.69
C ILE A 94 -1.32 -6.29 22.77
N ARG A 95 -1.39 -7.60 23.01
CA ARG A 95 -2.09 -8.59 22.16
C ARG A 95 -3.47 -8.96 22.69
N VAL A 96 -4.42 -9.18 21.78
CA VAL A 96 -5.78 -9.62 22.11
C VAL A 96 -5.83 -11.09 22.52
N ARG A 97 -5.03 -11.95 21.86
CA ARG A 97 -4.92 -13.41 22.11
C ARG A 97 -6.24 -14.19 21.90
N ASP A 98 -6.97 -13.85 20.86
CA ASP A 98 -8.27 -14.43 20.50
C ASP A 98 -8.22 -15.38 19.29
N GLY A 99 -7.02 -15.68 18.76
CA GLY A 99 -6.84 -16.57 17.61
C GLY A 99 -6.66 -15.84 16.28
N TYR A 100 -6.84 -14.53 16.27
CA TYR A 100 -6.62 -13.68 15.10
C TYR A 100 -5.18 -13.13 15.02
N GLY A 101 -4.36 -13.30 16.07
CA GLY A 101 -2.98 -12.81 16.09
C GLY A 101 -2.85 -11.29 16.09
N THR A 102 -3.88 -10.57 16.51
CA THR A 102 -3.98 -9.11 16.47
C THR A 102 -3.47 -8.42 17.75
N LEU A 103 -3.12 -7.15 17.59
CA LEU A 103 -2.87 -6.21 18.67
C LEU A 103 -4.18 -5.54 19.12
N HIS A 104 -4.24 -5.10 20.38
CA HIS A 104 -5.29 -4.19 20.83
C HIS A 104 -5.29 -2.91 19.97
N PRO A 105 -6.46 -2.36 19.62
CA PRO A 105 -6.55 -1.17 18.77
C PRO A 105 -5.73 0.00 19.32
N ASP A 106 -4.83 0.51 18.50
CA ASP A 106 -4.03 1.71 18.78
C ASP A 106 -3.21 1.62 20.09
N VAL A 107 -2.70 0.43 20.39
CA VAL A 107 -1.83 0.14 21.55
C VAL A 107 -0.40 -0.16 21.09
N PHE A 108 0.59 0.35 21.82
CA PHE A 108 2.01 0.09 21.60
C PHE A 108 2.74 -0.07 22.95
N SER A 109 3.96 -0.60 22.91
CA SER A 109 4.71 -0.97 24.13
C SER A 109 5.60 0.13 24.71
N GLU A 110 6.06 1.08 23.90
CA GLU A 110 7.07 2.06 24.34
C GLU A 110 6.45 3.30 25.01
N ASP A 111 6.69 3.41 26.31
CA ASP A 111 6.11 4.42 27.18
C ASP A 111 6.77 5.81 27.09
N ARG A 112 8.07 5.88 26.79
CA ARG A 112 8.79 7.17 26.74
C ARG A 112 8.26 8.08 25.63
N LEU A 113 7.69 7.51 24.58
CA LEU A 113 7.15 8.25 23.44
C LEU A 113 5.89 9.05 23.80
N LEU A 114 5.20 8.72 24.90
CA LEU A 114 4.07 9.50 25.40
C LEU A 114 4.46 10.93 25.81
N LEU A 115 5.75 11.16 26.07
CA LEU A 115 6.29 12.48 26.42
C LEU A 115 6.75 13.28 25.18
N LEU A 116 6.77 12.66 24.00
CA LEU A 116 7.18 13.29 22.75
C LEU A 116 5.97 13.92 22.03
N PRO A 117 6.21 14.76 21.00
CA PRO A 117 5.14 15.31 20.19
C PRO A 117 4.18 14.23 19.65
N PRO A 118 2.87 14.51 19.56
CA PRO A 118 1.85 13.49 19.28
C PRO A 118 2.06 12.71 17.99
N ALA A 119 2.66 13.33 16.96
CA ALA A 119 2.94 12.68 15.68
C ALA A 119 3.78 11.39 15.81
N VAL A 120 4.64 11.30 16.83
CA VAL A 120 5.46 10.10 17.09
C VAL A 120 4.58 8.92 17.47
N CYS A 121 3.68 9.12 18.43
CA CYS A 121 2.74 8.08 18.85
C CYS A 121 1.73 7.76 17.74
N THR A 122 1.27 8.76 16.98
CA THR A 122 0.39 8.55 15.82
C THR A 122 1.00 7.60 14.80
N LEU A 123 2.29 7.74 14.47
CA LEU A 123 2.96 6.81 13.55
C LEU A 123 2.96 5.36 14.08
N LEU A 124 3.14 5.14 15.39
CA LEU A 124 3.01 3.79 15.98
C LEU A 124 1.59 3.25 15.92
N VAL A 125 0.60 4.11 16.12
CA VAL A 125 -0.81 3.76 15.93
C VAL A 125 -1.04 3.27 14.49
N LEU A 126 -0.46 3.92 13.48
CA LEU A 126 -0.60 3.45 12.09
C LEU A 126 0.08 2.09 11.87
N PHE A 127 1.26 1.85 12.44
CA PHE A 127 1.90 0.54 12.37
C PHE A 127 1.13 -0.55 13.15
N ASN A 128 0.45 -0.21 14.25
CA ASN A 128 -0.49 -1.11 14.94
C ASN A 128 -1.65 -1.50 14.00
N ARG A 129 -2.31 -0.52 13.38
CA ARG A 129 -3.40 -0.75 12.43
C ARG A 129 -2.95 -1.59 11.23
N ASN A 130 -1.74 -1.33 10.72
CA ASN A 130 -1.16 -2.13 9.65
C ASN A 130 -0.90 -3.59 10.08
N HIS A 131 -0.42 -3.82 11.31
CA HIS A 131 -0.30 -5.18 11.85
C HIS A 131 -1.65 -5.91 11.85
N ASN A 132 -2.71 -5.26 12.35
CA ASN A 132 -4.04 -5.87 12.42
C ASN A 132 -4.62 -6.14 11.02
N TYR A 133 -4.39 -5.24 10.06
CA TYR A 133 -4.72 -5.48 8.65
C TYR A 133 -3.97 -6.70 8.09
N ILE A 134 -2.66 -6.80 8.33
CA ILE A 134 -1.83 -7.91 7.87
C ILE A 134 -2.31 -9.23 8.48
N ALA A 135 -2.56 -9.28 9.79
CA ALA A 135 -3.03 -10.46 10.50
C ALA A 135 -4.38 -10.96 9.93
N ALA A 136 -5.32 -10.03 9.68
CA ALA A 136 -6.58 -10.35 9.02
C ALA A 136 -6.35 -10.94 7.62
N LYS A 137 -5.49 -10.33 6.81
CA LYS A 137 -5.19 -10.81 5.44
C LYS A 137 -4.51 -12.16 5.40
N LEU A 138 -3.59 -12.43 6.33
CA LEU A 138 -2.98 -13.75 6.48
C LEU A 138 -4.06 -14.81 6.73
N LEU A 139 -4.99 -14.54 7.65
CA LEU A 139 -6.10 -15.47 7.93
C LEU A 139 -7.10 -15.60 6.78
N GLU A 140 -7.44 -14.51 6.10
CA GLU A 140 -8.35 -14.52 4.92
C GLU A 140 -7.76 -15.33 3.76
N ILE A 141 -6.48 -15.15 3.46
CA ILE A 141 -5.78 -15.83 2.37
C ILE A 141 -5.47 -17.29 2.75
N ASN A 142 -5.02 -17.51 3.99
CA ASN A 142 -4.67 -18.82 4.55
C ASN A 142 -3.85 -19.69 3.57
N GLU A 143 -2.77 -19.12 3.02
CA GLU A 143 -1.99 -19.72 1.92
C GLU A 143 -1.56 -21.16 2.17
N ARG A 144 -1.30 -21.51 3.44
CA ARG A 144 -0.86 -22.85 3.85
C ARG A 144 -2.01 -23.80 4.23
N GLY A 145 -3.25 -23.30 4.32
CA GLY A 145 -4.43 -24.07 4.72
C GLY A 145 -4.42 -24.52 6.19
N ASN A 146 -3.57 -23.95 7.04
CA ASN A 146 -3.36 -24.40 8.41
C ASN A 146 -4.26 -23.70 9.43
N TRP A 147 -4.86 -22.56 9.07
CA TRP A 147 -5.69 -21.76 9.97
C TRP A 147 -7.18 -22.00 9.75
N VAL A 148 -7.96 -21.74 10.79
CA VAL A 148 -9.43 -21.80 10.76
C VAL A 148 -10.00 -20.51 11.35
N ASP A 149 -11.25 -20.17 11.02
CA ASP A 149 -11.93 -19.04 11.66
C ASP A 149 -11.99 -19.27 13.18
N PRO A 150 -11.37 -18.41 14.00
CA PRO A 150 -11.38 -18.54 15.47
C PRO A 150 -12.78 -18.67 16.06
N LYS A 151 -13.83 -18.11 15.44
CA LYS A 151 -15.23 -18.26 15.90
C LYS A 151 -15.73 -19.70 15.87
N THR A 152 -15.09 -20.58 15.09
CA THR A 152 -15.43 -22.00 15.02
C THR A 152 -14.76 -22.83 16.13
N LEU A 153 -13.83 -22.22 16.88
CA LEU A 153 -13.11 -22.87 17.98
C LEU A 153 -13.76 -22.51 19.31
N SER A 154 -14.12 -23.52 20.11
CA SER A 154 -14.59 -23.31 21.48
C SER A 154 -13.41 -23.26 22.45
N PRO A 155 -13.26 -22.19 23.26
CA PRO A 155 -12.18 -22.10 24.25
C PRO A 155 -12.33 -23.09 25.42
N ASP A 156 -13.52 -23.68 25.60
CA ASP A 156 -13.81 -24.66 26.65
C ASP A 156 -13.30 -26.06 26.30
N VAL A 157 -13.03 -26.33 25.02
CA VAL A 157 -12.49 -27.61 24.54
C VAL A 157 -10.95 -27.53 24.51
N PRO A 158 -10.22 -28.38 25.26
CA PRO A 158 -8.76 -28.26 25.38
C PRO A 158 -8.01 -28.28 24.04
N ALA A 159 -8.42 -29.12 23.09
CA ALA A 159 -7.80 -29.18 21.76
C ALA A 159 -8.05 -27.90 20.95
N SER A 160 -9.26 -27.36 20.99
CA SER A 160 -9.63 -26.10 20.33
C SER A 160 -8.91 -24.90 20.97
N LYS A 161 -8.79 -24.87 22.29
CA LYS A 161 -8.01 -23.85 23.01
C LYS A 161 -6.53 -23.89 22.64
N ALA A 162 -5.93 -25.09 22.58
CA ALA A 162 -4.54 -25.25 22.16
C ALA A 162 -4.34 -24.79 20.70
N LYS A 163 -5.28 -25.12 19.81
CA LYS A 163 -5.26 -24.64 18.42
C LYS A 163 -5.39 -23.13 18.32
N LEU A 164 -6.28 -22.51 19.08
CA LEU A 164 -6.49 -21.06 19.12
C LEU A 164 -5.20 -20.35 19.55
N ILE A 165 -4.56 -20.80 20.62
CA ILE A 165 -3.30 -20.21 21.12
C ILE A 165 -2.17 -20.39 20.10
N ALA A 166 -2.03 -21.57 19.51
CA ALA A 166 -0.96 -21.85 18.55
C ALA A 166 -1.14 -21.04 17.25
N GLN A 167 -2.36 -20.94 16.76
CA GLN A 167 -2.70 -20.14 15.59
C GLN A 167 -2.50 -18.63 15.86
N ASP A 168 -2.93 -18.13 17.01
CA ASP A 168 -2.72 -16.74 17.40
C ASP A 168 -1.24 -16.37 17.37
N GLU A 169 -0.38 -17.25 17.91
CA GLU A 169 1.06 -17.07 17.92
C GLU A 169 1.66 -17.09 16.51
N GLU A 170 1.26 -18.04 15.66
CA GLU A 170 1.78 -18.13 14.30
C GLU A 170 1.39 -16.89 13.47
N ILE A 171 0.11 -16.50 13.50
CA ILE A 171 -0.37 -15.31 12.77
C ILE A 171 0.31 -14.05 13.30
N PHE A 172 0.39 -13.87 14.63
CA PHE A 172 1.05 -12.72 15.23
C PHE A 172 2.52 -12.59 14.79
N GLN A 173 3.30 -13.67 14.86
CA GLN A 173 4.72 -13.61 14.50
C GLN A 173 4.92 -13.41 13.00
N THR A 174 4.10 -14.03 12.15
CA THR A 174 4.14 -13.78 10.70
C THR A 174 3.74 -12.34 10.37
N ALA A 175 2.67 -11.81 10.97
CA ALA A 175 2.25 -10.42 10.79
C ALA A 175 3.30 -9.42 11.29
N ARG A 176 3.98 -9.74 12.41
CA ARG A 176 5.11 -8.97 12.92
C ARG A 176 6.24 -8.89 11.90
N LEU A 177 6.68 -10.01 11.32
CA LEU A 177 7.75 -10.02 10.32
C LEU A 177 7.41 -9.18 9.09
N VAL A 178 6.18 -9.33 8.57
CA VAL A 178 5.70 -8.53 7.42
C VAL A 178 5.67 -7.04 7.77
N ASN A 179 5.18 -6.67 8.95
CA ASN A 179 5.11 -5.26 9.38
C ASN A 179 6.50 -4.65 9.68
N CYS A 180 7.47 -5.45 10.14
CA CYS A 180 8.88 -5.04 10.20
C CYS A 180 9.47 -4.84 8.80
N GLY A 181 9.09 -5.67 7.82
CA GLY A 181 9.37 -5.45 6.41
C GLY A 181 8.83 -4.12 5.91
N TRP A 182 7.58 -3.77 6.26
CA TRP A 182 7.00 -2.45 5.98
C TRP A 182 7.79 -1.31 6.59
N PHE A 183 8.15 -1.42 7.87
CA PHE A 183 8.95 -0.40 8.55
C PHE A 183 10.31 -0.21 7.89
N GLY A 184 11.00 -1.31 7.56
CA GLY A 184 12.25 -1.28 6.81
C GLY A 184 12.08 -0.61 5.43
N SER A 185 11.03 -0.98 4.69
CA SER A 185 10.71 -0.37 3.40
C SER A 185 10.52 1.14 3.52
N VAL A 186 9.75 1.64 4.51
CA VAL A 186 9.58 3.08 4.77
C VAL A 186 10.91 3.77 5.10
N VAL A 187 11.76 3.14 5.94
CA VAL A 187 13.08 3.66 6.27
C VAL A 187 13.87 3.93 4.98
N PHE A 188 13.89 2.99 4.03
CA PHE A 188 14.68 3.15 2.80
C PHE A 188 14.00 3.97 1.71
N SER A 189 12.69 3.85 1.52
CA SER A 189 11.97 4.54 0.44
C SER A 189 11.69 6.01 0.72
N ASP A 190 11.44 6.37 1.98
CA ASP A 190 10.98 7.71 2.35
C ASP A 190 12.02 8.44 3.19
N TYR A 191 12.41 7.83 4.32
CA TYR A 191 13.29 8.48 5.30
C TYR A 191 14.71 8.68 4.76
N PHE A 192 15.35 7.63 4.26
CA PHE A 192 16.67 7.72 3.62
C PHE A 192 16.65 8.59 2.36
N SER A 193 15.57 8.51 1.57
CA SER A 193 15.40 9.36 0.39
C SER A 193 15.39 10.84 0.74
N CYS A 194 14.81 11.22 1.88
CA CYS A 194 14.88 12.59 2.39
C CYS A 194 16.26 12.94 2.95
N ILE A 195 16.97 12.00 3.60
CA ILE A 195 18.34 12.21 4.09
C ILE A 195 19.31 12.52 2.94
N LEU A 196 19.22 11.76 1.86
CA LEU A 196 20.03 11.94 0.64
C LEU A 196 19.45 13.03 -0.28
N GLY A 197 18.22 13.46 -0.01
CA GLY A 197 17.54 14.50 -0.76
C GLY A 197 17.09 14.10 -2.17
N LEU A 198 16.91 12.80 -2.41
CA LEU A 198 16.51 12.19 -3.69
C LEU A 198 15.11 12.59 -4.14
N VAL A 199 14.20 12.80 -3.17
CA VAL A 199 12.82 13.25 -3.43
C VAL A 199 12.77 14.60 -4.15
N ARG A 200 13.79 15.46 -3.94
CA ARG A 200 13.91 16.78 -4.60
C ARG A 200 14.33 16.67 -6.06
N GLU A 201 14.97 15.56 -6.42
CA GLU A 201 15.48 15.23 -7.74
C GLU A 201 14.49 14.36 -8.54
N GLY A 202 13.37 13.97 -7.93
CA GLY A 202 12.41 13.03 -8.54
C GLY A 202 12.96 11.62 -8.69
N SER A 203 13.99 11.28 -7.91
CA SER A 203 14.67 9.99 -8.01
C SER A 203 13.97 8.94 -7.15
N ASN A 204 13.67 7.80 -7.78
CA ASN A 204 13.18 6.59 -7.11
C ASN A 204 14.33 5.63 -6.77
N TRP A 205 15.59 6.06 -6.83
CA TRP A 205 16.69 5.23 -6.34
C TRP A 205 16.57 5.07 -4.81
N SER A 206 16.95 3.91 -4.29
CA SER A 206 17.13 3.72 -2.85
C SER A 206 18.27 2.73 -2.60
N LEU A 207 18.82 2.80 -1.40
CA LEU A 207 19.84 1.88 -0.94
C LEU A 207 19.22 0.49 -0.75
N SER A 208 19.87 -0.54 -1.28
CA SER A 208 19.49 -1.96 -1.10
C SER A 208 20.57 -2.70 -0.30
N PRO A 209 20.63 -2.52 1.04
CA PRO A 209 21.67 -3.13 1.86
C PRO A 209 21.50 -4.66 2.02
N PHE A 210 20.35 -5.18 1.59
CA PHE A 210 19.91 -6.56 1.78
C PHE A 210 20.45 -7.53 0.72
N GLU A 211 20.76 -7.03 -0.48
CA GLU A 211 21.16 -7.84 -1.63
C GLU A 211 22.48 -8.58 -1.41
N GLU A 212 22.65 -9.67 -2.16
CA GLU A 212 23.93 -10.37 -2.26
C GLU A 212 24.90 -9.51 -3.07
N ILE A 213 25.96 -9.06 -2.39
CA ILE A 213 27.02 -8.31 -3.04
C ILE A 213 28.12 -9.31 -3.37
N ARG A 214 28.33 -9.54 -4.66
CA ARG A 214 29.43 -10.36 -5.16
C ARG A 214 30.65 -9.48 -5.38
N LEU A 215 31.74 -9.84 -4.73
CA LEU A 215 33.04 -9.17 -4.89
C LEU A 215 33.71 -9.60 -6.20
N ASP A 216 34.76 -8.89 -6.59
CA ASP A 216 35.51 -9.14 -7.83
C ASP A 216 36.12 -10.56 -7.89
N ASP A 217 36.38 -11.17 -6.73
CA ASP A 217 36.88 -12.55 -6.59
C ASP A 217 35.74 -13.61 -6.57
N HIS A 218 34.51 -13.20 -6.89
CA HIS A 218 33.28 -13.98 -6.83
C HIS A 218 32.84 -14.44 -5.44
N THR A 219 33.53 -14.06 -4.35
CA THR A 219 33.03 -14.30 -3.01
C THR A 219 31.85 -13.38 -2.68
N LEU A 220 31.04 -13.77 -1.70
CA LEU A 220 29.91 -12.97 -1.26
C LEU A 220 30.31 -12.13 -0.06
N PHE A 221 30.06 -10.82 -0.12
CA PHE A 221 30.24 -9.94 1.03
C PHE A 221 29.25 -10.31 2.13
N GLU A 222 29.73 -10.35 3.36
CA GLU A 222 28.97 -10.92 4.48
C GLU A 222 27.65 -10.18 4.76
N ARG A 223 26.61 -10.94 5.16
CA ARG A 223 25.31 -10.45 5.62
C ARG A 223 24.70 -11.41 6.64
N GLY A 224 23.83 -10.91 7.52
CA GLY A 224 23.17 -11.70 8.57
C GLY A 224 24.11 -12.13 9.70
N LYS A 225 25.14 -11.34 10.02
CA LYS A 225 26.15 -11.65 11.05
C LYS A 225 25.79 -11.18 12.47
N GLY A 226 24.66 -10.53 12.63
CA GLY A 226 24.22 -9.89 13.87
C GLY A 226 24.71 -8.45 14.00
N ASN A 227 24.14 -7.73 14.97
CA ASN A 227 24.48 -6.34 15.29
C ASN A 227 24.51 -6.12 16.81
N VAL A 228 25.31 -5.16 17.28
CA VAL A 228 25.28 -4.64 18.66
C VAL A 228 25.53 -3.14 18.61
N CYS A 229 24.53 -2.33 18.97
CA CYS A 229 24.63 -0.88 18.95
C CYS A 229 25.70 -0.37 19.91
N SER A 230 26.46 0.63 19.50
CA SER A 230 27.54 1.22 20.31
C SER A 230 27.09 2.49 21.03
N VAL A 231 27.84 2.86 22.07
CA VAL A 231 27.63 4.15 22.77
C VAL A 231 27.94 5.35 21.87
N GLU A 232 28.88 5.23 20.93
CA GLU A 232 29.18 6.28 19.96
C GLU A 232 28.02 6.50 18.98
N PHE A 233 27.39 5.42 18.52
CA PHE A 233 26.19 5.53 17.69
C PHE A 233 24.98 6.05 18.48
N ASN A 234 24.85 5.73 19.78
CA ASN A 234 23.84 6.39 20.62
C ASN A 234 24.02 7.91 20.68
N CYS A 235 25.26 8.38 20.77
CA CYS A 235 25.61 9.80 20.77
C CYS A 235 25.28 10.46 19.41
N LEU A 236 25.56 9.77 18.32
CA LEU A 236 25.35 10.23 16.94
C LEU A 236 23.91 10.66 16.64
N TYR A 237 22.91 9.98 17.24
CA TYR A 237 21.49 10.16 16.95
C TYR A 237 20.78 11.21 17.82
N ARG A 238 21.51 12.01 18.59
CA ARG A 238 20.94 13.05 19.46
C ARG A 238 20.62 14.33 18.68
N TRP A 239 19.62 14.32 17.81
CA TRP A 239 19.35 15.43 16.88
C TRP A 239 18.40 16.50 17.44
N HIS A 240 18.56 16.92 18.69
CA HIS A 240 17.60 17.84 19.32
C HIS A 240 17.56 19.24 18.69
N ALA A 241 18.60 19.65 17.96
CA ALA A 241 18.63 20.89 17.18
C ALA A 241 17.53 20.98 16.10
N THR A 242 16.99 19.84 15.65
CA THR A 242 16.01 19.80 14.58
C THR A 242 14.56 19.90 15.06
N THR A 243 14.35 20.01 16.38
CA THR A 243 13.02 20.22 16.98
C THR A 243 12.37 21.47 16.39
N SER A 244 11.14 21.33 15.88
CA SER A 244 10.38 22.46 15.34
C SER A 244 10.00 23.45 16.45
N ARG A 245 9.55 24.65 16.06
CA ARG A 245 9.04 25.63 17.03
C ARG A 245 7.83 25.10 17.79
N GLU A 246 6.96 24.38 17.09
CA GLU A 246 5.73 23.83 17.63
C GLU A 246 6.00 22.65 18.58
N ASP A 247 6.97 21.79 18.24
CA ASP A 247 7.40 20.69 19.11
C ASP A 247 8.15 21.19 20.35
N GLU A 248 8.91 22.28 20.25
CA GLU A 248 9.50 22.93 21.42
C GLU A 248 8.42 23.39 22.38
N LYS A 249 7.40 24.10 21.89
CA LYS A 249 6.27 24.56 22.70
C LYS A 249 5.51 23.41 23.34
N TYR A 250 5.34 22.30 22.62
CA TYR A 250 4.74 21.09 23.19
C TYR A 250 5.60 20.53 24.33
N THR A 251 6.90 20.41 24.11
CA THR A 251 7.87 19.91 25.10
C THR A 251 7.90 20.78 26.35
N GLU A 252 7.85 22.11 26.20
CA GLU A 252 7.72 23.06 27.31
C GLU A 252 6.43 22.81 28.11
N GLY A 253 5.31 22.55 27.44
CA GLY A 253 4.05 22.18 28.08
C GLY A 253 4.15 20.89 28.90
N VAL A 254 4.80 19.86 28.34
CA VAL A 254 5.06 18.59 29.04
C VAL A 254 5.95 18.82 30.26
N PHE A 255 7.05 19.57 30.13
CA PHE A 255 7.94 19.90 31.25
C PHE A 255 7.21 20.67 32.35
N ASN A 256 6.42 21.68 31.99
CA ASN A 256 5.62 22.45 32.94
C ASN A 256 4.65 21.55 33.72
N HIS A 257 4.06 20.55 33.08
CA HIS A 257 3.18 19.60 33.76
C HIS A 257 3.96 18.61 34.65
N LEU A 258 5.06 18.04 34.16
CA LEU A 258 5.84 17.03 34.88
C LEU A 258 6.56 17.59 36.12
N PHE A 259 6.95 18.86 36.08
CA PHE A 259 7.73 19.52 37.13
C PHE A 259 6.93 20.59 37.88
N ASP A 260 5.59 20.48 37.91
CA ASP A 260 4.68 21.33 38.67
C ASP A 260 4.92 22.84 38.46
N GLY A 261 5.18 23.24 37.21
CA GLY A 261 5.42 24.64 36.80
C GLY A 261 6.82 25.18 37.11
N LYS A 262 7.75 24.34 37.58
CA LYS A 262 9.14 24.75 37.82
C LYS A 262 9.79 25.25 36.52
N PRO A 263 10.47 26.42 36.54
CA PRO A 263 11.15 26.93 35.35
C PRO A 263 12.16 25.91 34.80
N VAL A 264 12.15 25.70 33.47
CA VAL A 264 12.99 24.66 32.83
C VAL A 264 14.48 24.81 33.16
N ALA A 265 14.97 26.04 33.30
CA ALA A 265 16.36 26.33 33.65
C ALA A 265 16.75 25.84 35.06
N GLU A 266 15.78 25.65 35.96
CA GLU A 266 15.99 25.24 37.36
C GLU A 266 15.76 23.73 37.58
N VAL A 267 15.25 23.01 36.58
CA VAL A 267 15.04 21.55 36.66
C VAL A 267 16.39 20.84 36.59
N ASN A 268 16.68 20.00 37.58
CA ASN A 268 17.93 19.24 37.67
C ASN A 268 17.70 17.73 37.51
N ALA A 269 18.80 16.96 37.45
CA ALA A 269 18.74 15.51 37.23
C ALA A 269 18.01 14.73 38.35
N ASN A 270 17.97 15.24 39.58
CA ASN A 270 17.21 14.60 40.66
C ASN A 270 15.71 14.85 40.49
N ASP A 271 15.31 16.06 40.10
CA ASP A 271 13.91 16.36 39.76
C ASP A 271 13.41 15.40 38.66
N PHE A 272 14.23 15.22 37.61
CA PHE A 272 13.93 14.29 36.51
C PHE A 272 13.78 12.85 37.00
N LYS A 273 14.70 12.35 37.85
CA LYS A 273 14.60 11.01 38.43
C LYS A 273 13.32 10.82 39.25
N MET A 274 12.95 11.84 40.05
CA MET A 274 11.73 11.80 40.85
C MET A 274 10.47 11.81 39.98
N ALA A 275 10.43 12.65 38.95
CA ALA A 275 9.33 12.68 37.98
C ALA A 275 9.21 11.34 37.24
N ALA A 276 10.31 10.79 36.74
CA ALA A 276 10.34 9.48 36.08
C ALA A 276 9.84 8.35 37.00
N TYR A 277 10.28 8.35 38.27
CA TYR A 277 9.80 7.39 39.27
C TYR A 277 8.29 7.53 39.53
N LYS A 278 7.79 8.76 39.67
CA LYS A 278 6.36 9.03 39.87
C LYS A 278 5.53 8.52 38.68
N VAL A 279 5.96 8.84 37.45
CA VAL A 279 5.32 8.37 36.22
C VAL A 279 5.27 6.84 36.19
N GLN A 280 6.39 6.16 36.46
CA GLN A 280 6.48 4.70 36.48
C GLN A 280 5.55 4.06 37.53
N GLN A 281 5.44 4.62 38.73
CA GLN A 281 4.56 4.09 39.79
C GLN A 281 3.06 4.26 39.47
N THR A 282 2.71 5.29 38.69
CA THR A 282 1.33 5.57 38.28
C THR A 282 0.99 5.02 36.89
N GLN A 283 1.90 4.25 36.29
CA GLN A 283 1.77 3.81 34.91
C GLN A 283 0.63 2.81 34.80
N LYS A 284 -0.41 3.21 34.07
CA LYS A 284 -1.55 2.37 33.77
C LYS A 284 -1.21 1.32 32.71
N GLU A 285 -2.12 0.38 32.47
CA GLU A 285 -1.98 -0.58 31.36
C GLU A 285 -1.94 0.13 30.00
N PRO A 286 -1.19 -0.40 29.01
CA PRO A 286 -1.03 0.23 27.69
C PRO A 286 -2.35 0.54 26.98
N THR A 287 -3.37 -0.30 27.17
CA THR A 287 -4.73 -0.14 26.63
C THR A 287 -5.45 1.11 27.13
N SER A 288 -4.94 1.77 28.18
CA SER A 288 -5.51 3.00 28.74
C SER A 288 -4.65 4.24 28.46
N TRP A 289 -3.49 4.09 27.81
CA TRP A 289 -2.62 5.21 27.50
C TRP A 289 -3.26 6.13 26.46
N THR A 290 -3.02 7.42 26.64
CA THR A 290 -3.47 8.52 25.76
C THR A 290 -2.32 9.48 25.56
N PHE A 291 -2.30 10.21 24.44
CA PHE A 291 -1.27 11.20 24.14
C PHE A 291 -1.90 12.39 23.39
N GLY A 292 -1.25 13.55 23.41
CA GLY A 292 -1.71 14.74 22.66
C GLY A 292 -3.10 15.25 23.03
N GLY A 293 -3.66 14.85 24.17
CA GLY A 293 -5.04 15.18 24.58
C GLY A 293 -6.12 14.28 23.95
N LEU A 294 -5.74 13.24 23.18
CA LEU A 294 -6.68 12.30 22.58
C LEU A 294 -7.44 11.50 23.64
N LYS A 295 -8.65 11.08 23.26
CA LYS A 295 -9.46 10.14 24.02
C LYS A 295 -9.65 8.86 23.20
N ARG A 296 -9.67 7.72 23.90
CA ARG A 296 -10.03 6.44 23.28
C ARG A 296 -11.54 6.40 23.05
N GLN A 297 -11.92 5.79 21.93
CA GLN A 297 -13.28 5.45 21.56
C GLN A 297 -13.73 4.17 22.30
N GLU A 298 -15.01 3.80 22.17
CA GLU A 298 -15.56 2.61 22.84
C GLU A 298 -14.89 1.31 22.41
N ASP A 299 -14.44 1.22 21.16
CA ASP A 299 -13.70 0.08 20.61
C ASP A 299 -12.20 0.07 20.99
N GLY A 300 -11.76 1.09 21.73
CA GLY A 300 -10.37 1.28 22.16
C GLY A 300 -9.49 2.06 21.19
N SER A 301 -9.94 2.37 19.97
CA SER A 301 -9.19 3.14 18.98
C SER A 301 -9.16 4.65 19.28
N PHE A 302 -8.38 5.42 18.54
CA PHE A 302 -8.43 6.89 18.50
C PHE A 302 -9.13 7.40 17.24
N SER A 303 -9.62 8.64 17.29
CA SER A 303 -10.24 9.29 16.11
C SER A 303 -9.24 9.43 14.96
N ASP A 304 -9.61 8.94 13.79
CA ASP A 304 -8.85 9.09 12.54
C ASP A 304 -8.61 10.56 12.19
N ALA A 305 -9.62 11.42 12.37
CA ALA A 305 -9.52 12.85 12.11
C ALA A 305 -8.47 13.52 12.98
N GLU A 306 -8.44 13.22 14.28
CA GLU A 306 -7.45 13.80 15.20
C GLU A 306 -6.03 13.27 14.92
N LEU A 307 -5.89 11.96 14.63
CA LEU A 307 -4.62 11.35 14.24
C LEU A 307 -4.07 11.98 12.95
N ALA A 308 -4.90 12.07 11.90
CA ALA A 308 -4.54 12.69 10.63
C ALA A 308 -4.16 14.16 10.83
N ASN A 309 -4.87 14.89 11.69
CA ASN A 309 -4.57 16.29 11.98
C ASN A 309 -3.18 16.46 12.62
N PHE A 310 -2.75 15.57 13.52
CA PHE A 310 -1.38 15.60 14.05
C PHE A 310 -0.33 15.40 12.96
N LEU A 311 -0.55 14.44 12.05
CA LEU A 311 0.37 14.19 10.94
C LEU A 311 0.40 15.36 9.95
N HIS A 312 -0.75 15.90 9.57
CA HIS A 312 -0.84 17.06 8.69
C HIS A 312 -0.13 18.29 9.28
N ASN A 313 -0.33 18.57 10.57
CA ASN A 313 0.40 19.63 11.27
C ASN A 313 1.91 19.37 11.24
N ALA A 314 2.33 18.15 11.57
CA ALA A 314 3.75 17.81 11.58
C ALA A 314 4.40 17.91 10.18
N THR A 315 3.65 17.63 9.12
CA THR A 315 4.05 17.82 7.72
C THR A 315 4.19 19.30 7.36
N GLU A 316 3.33 20.19 7.88
CA GLU A 316 3.38 21.63 7.63
C GLU A 316 4.49 22.34 8.40
N HIS A 317 4.77 21.90 9.63
CA HIS A 317 5.75 22.55 10.50
C HIS A 317 7.19 22.27 9.99
N PRO A 318 7.98 23.30 9.68
CA PRO A 318 9.39 23.12 9.33
C PRO A 318 10.18 22.56 10.53
N ALA A 319 11.09 21.64 10.26
CA ALA A 319 12.07 21.23 11.25
C ALA A 319 13.14 22.32 11.48
N GLY A 320 13.87 22.22 12.59
CA GLY A 320 15.05 23.06 12.86
C GLY A 320 16.29 22.62 12.07
N ALA A 321 17.20 23.54 11.80
CA ALA A 321 18.49 23.25 11.18
C ALA A 321 19.51 22.67 12.19
N PHE A 322 20.34 21.72 11.75
CA PHE A 322 21.53 21.30 12.51
C PHE A 322 22.52 22.46 12.69
N GLY A 323 23.36 22.37 13.73
CA GLY A 323 24.52 23.24 13.95
C GLY A 323 24.64 23.77 15.37
N ALA A 324 25.77 24.42 15.63
CA ALA A 324 26.02 25.14 16.88
C ALA A 324 24.96 26.22 17.13
N ARG A 325 24.60 26.39 18.41
CA ARG A 325 23.58 27.35 18.86
C ARG A 325 22.23 27.20 18.12
N HIS A 326 21.77 25.96 17.89
CA HIS A 326 20.45 25.65 17.33
C HIS A 326 19.58 24.73 18.21
N THR A 327 20.08 24.24 19.36
CA THR A 327 19.31 23.38 20.26
C THR A 327 18.29 24.18 21.10
N PRO A 328 17.01 23.78 21.14
CA PRO A 328 15.99 24.35 22.04
C PRO A 328 16.45 24.57 23.48
N PRO A 329 16.12 25.70 24.13
CA PRO A 329 16.43 25.91 25.55
C PRO A 329 15.77 24.87 26.45
N VAL A 330 14.59 24.36 26.08
CA VAL A 330 13.87 23.33 26.85
C VAL A 330 14.66 22.01 26.95
N MET A 331 15.57 21.75 26.02
CA MET A 331 16.40 20.54 25.99
C MET A 331 17.66 20.63 26.86
N ARG A 332 17.89 21.76 27.56
CA ARG A 332 19.10 21.99 28.37
C ARG A 332 19.46 20.83 29.30
N LEU A 333 18.47 20.30 30.03
CA LEU A 333 18.69 19.20 30.95
C LEU A 333 19.08 17.91 30.23
N ASN A 334 18.42 17.61 29.11
CA ASN A 334 18.70 16.45 28.28
C ASN A 334 20.12 16.48 27.72
N GLU A 335 20.58 17.64 27.25
CA GLU A 335 21.94 17.84 26.74
C GLU A 335 23.00 17.66 27.85
N ILE A 336 22.77 18.28 29.02
CA ILE A 336 23.66 18.14 30.19
C ILE A 336 23.79 16.66 30.59
N MET A 337 22.67 15.96 30.70
CA MET A 337 22.65 14.54 31.04
C MET A 337 23.32 13.68 29.95
N GLY A 338 23.15 14.03 28.68
CA GLY A 338 23.81 13.38 27.54
C GLY A 338 25.33 13.51 27.60
N ILE A 339 25.85 14.71 27.85
CA ILE A 339 27.29 14.98 27.99
C ILE A 339 27.86 14.20 29.19
N GLU A 340 27.24 14.30 30.38
CA GLU A 340 27.67 13.57 31.57
C GLU A 340 27.69 12.05 31.36
N LEU A 341 26.69 11.52 30.65
CA LEU A 341 26.60 10.11 30.34
C LEU A 341 27.73 9.65 29.40
N ASN A 342 28.04 10.43 28.36
CA ASN A 342 29.16 10.14 27.45
C ASN A 342 30.51 10.16 28.19
N ARG A 343 30.71 11.11 29.10
CA ARG A 343 31.89 11.15 29.99
C ARG A 343 31.96 9.94 30.89
N LYS A 344 30.83 9.50 31.46
CA LYS A 344 30.77 8.29 32.31
C LYS A 344 31.10 7.03 31.54
N TRP A 345 30.65 6.94 30.29
CA TRP A 345 31.06 5.86 29.39
C TRP A 345 32.51 6.01 28.93
N GLY A 346 33.19 7.16 29.05
CA GLY A 346 34.54 7.31 28.49
C GLY A 346 34.51 7.15 26.96
N VAL A 347 33.60 7.87 26.32
CA VAL A 347 33.51 7.94 24.86
C VAL A 347 34.74 8.71 24.32
N CYS A 348 35.19 8.32 23.12
CA CYS A 348 36.35 8.92 22.44
C CYS A 348 36.19 10.43 22.16
N SER A 349 37.28 11.11 21.77
CA SER A 349 37.21 12.49 21.28
C SER A 349 36.59 12.58 19.88
N LEU A 350 36.20 13.78 19.44
CA LEU A 350 35.72 13.99 18.07
C LEU A 350 36.76 13.55 17.03
N ASN A 351 38.04 13.88 17.24
CA ASN A 351 39.11 13.56 16.28
C ASN A 351 39.41 12.06 16.22
N GLU A 352 39.31 11.34 17.35
CA GLU A 352 39.42 9.87 17.35
C GLU A 352 38.27 9.23 16.56
N PHE A 353 37.04 9.71 16.74
CA PHE A 353 35.88 9.22 15.99
C PHE A 353 35.99 9.53 14.49
N ARG A 354 36.44 10.74 14.13
CA ARG A 354 36.70 11.11 12.73
C ARG A 354 37.74 10.20 12.11
N LYS A 355 38.86 9.95 12.81
CA LYS A 355 39.91 9.03 12.34
C LYS A 355 39.37 7.61 12.12
N TYR A 356 38.54 7.11 13.03
CA TYR A 356 37.87 5.81 12.89
C TYR A 356 37.00 5.73 11.62
N LEU A 357 36.27 6.79 11.29
CA LEU A 357 35.45 6.89 10.07
C LEU A 357 36.25 7.13 8.78
N GLY A 358 37.59 7.21 8.87
CA GLY A 358 38.48 7.56 7.75
C GLY A 358 38.40 9.03 7.34
N LEU A 359 37.96 9.91 8.24
CA LEU A 359 37.89 11.36 8.01
C LEU A 359 39.17 12.06 8.45
N LYS A 360 39.46 13.21 7.83
CA LYS A 360 40.53 14.11 8.27
C LYS A 360 40.23 14.63 9.68
N THR A 361 41.16 14.49 10.62
CA THR A 361 41.04 15.13 11.94
C THR A 361 41.09 16.64 11.81
N TYR A 362 40.39 17.36 12.70
CA TYR A 362 40.45 18.81 12.74
C TYR A 362 41.75 19.27 13.38
N SER A 363 42.45 20.20 12.74
CA SER A 363 43.71 20.77 13.21
C SER A 363 43.53 22.04 14.07
N SER A 364 42.34 22.64 14.03
CA SER A 364 41.97 23.79 14.86
C SER A 364 40.44 23.88 15.04
N PHE A 365 39.98 24.67 16.02
CA PHE A 365 38.55 24.93 16.22
C PHE A 365 37.90 25.68 15.05
N LEU A 366 38.66 26.51 14.33
CA LEU A 366 38.17 27.20 13.11
C LEU A 366 37.97 26.25 11.94
N GLU A 367 38.70 25.12 11.89
CA GLU A 367 38.45 24.08 10.91
C GLU A 367 37.19 23.26 11.24
N TRP A 368 36.91 23.07 12.53
CA TRP A 368 35.72 22.38 13.02
C TRP A 368 34.45 23.20 12.82
N ASN A 369 34.53 24.52 13.04
CA ASN A 369 33.42 25.44 12.81
C ASN A 369 33.95 26.77 12.26
N SER A 370 33.55 27.13 11.04
CA SER A 370 34.04 28.34 10.37
C SER A 370 33.61 29.66 11.03
N ASN A 371 32.61 29.65 11.92
CA ASN A 371 32.21 30.84 12.66
C ASN A 371 33.26 31.17 13.75
N PRO A 372 33.98 32.30 13.65
CA PRO A 372 35.06 32.63 14.60
C PRO A 372 34.60 32.75 16.05
N GLU A 373 33.36 33.17 16.31
CA GLU A 373 32.84 33.28 17.68
C GLU A 373 32.59 31.91 18.31
N ILE A 374 32.05 30.96 17.54
CA ILE A 374 31.81 29.59 18.01
C ILE A 374 33.15 28.86 18.21
N ALA A 375 34.04 28.95 17.22
CA ALA A 375 35.37 28.37 17.30
C ALA A 375 36.16 28.90 18.49
N ARG A 376 36.16 30.23 18.69
CA ARG A 376 36.84 30.87 19.82
C ARG A 376 36.25 30.47 21.16
N ALA A 377 34.92 30.37 21.26
CA ALA A 377 34.27 29.91 22.48
C ALA A 377 34.65 28.47 22.83
N ALA A 378 34.67 27.57 21.85
CA ALA A 378 35.12 26.19 22.04
C ALA A 378 36.61 26.10 22.40
N GLU A 379 37.46 26.90 21.76
CA GLU A 379 38.89 27.00 22.10
C GLU A 379 39.11 27.45 23.55
N LEU A 380 38.34 28.45 24.03
CA LEU A 380 38.42 28.90 25.41
C LEU A 380 37.93 27.85 26.42
N LEU A 381 37.01 26.98 26.02
CA LEU A 381 36.47 25.91 26.86
C LEU A 381 37.35 24.66 26.90
N TYR A 382 37.95 24.28 25.78
CA TYR A 382 38.67 23.01 25.62
C TYR A 382 40.19 23.15 25.48
N GLY A 383 40.70 24.34 25.14
CA GLY A 383 42.12 24.67 24.96
C GLY A 383 42.74 24.10 23.69
N ASP A 384 42.64 22.78 23.51
CA ASP A 384 43.19 22.03 22.37
C ASP A 384 42.05 21.31 21.63
N ILE A 385 42.10 21.30 20.30
CA ILE A 385 41.09 20.65 19.45
C ILE A 385 40.99 19.14 19.72
N GLU A 386 42.08 18.50 20.15
CA GLU A 386 42.06 17.08 20.52
C GLU A 386 41.24 16.82 21.79
N ASN A 387 41.01 17.83 22.63
CA ASN A 387 40.18 17.72 23.83
C ASN A 387 38.68 17.83 23.54
N LEU A 388 38.27 18.16 22.32
CA LEU A 388 36.87 18.32 21.96
C LEU A 388 36.14 16.97 22.08
N GLU A 389 35.21 16.90 23.04
CA GLU A 389 34.41 15.70 23.31
C GLU A 389 33.53 15.32 22.10
N LEU A 390 33.28 14.03 21.89
CA LEU A 390 32.44 13.57 20.77
C LEU A 390 31.06 14.22 20.80
N TYR A 391 30.39 14.26 21.95
CA TYR A 391 29.03 14.79 22.07
C TYR A 391 28.96 16.25 21.60
N THR A 392 29.72 17.14 22.23
CA THR A 392 29.77 18.57 21.84
C THR A 392 30.28 18.75 20.42
N GLY A 393 31.30 17.97 20.04
CA GLY A 393 31.90 18.01 18.73
C GLY A 393 30.91 17.70 17.61
N LEU A 394 30.01 16.73 17.79
CA LEU A 394 28.97 16.39 16.82
C LEU A 394 27.83 17.42 16.78
N GLN A 395 27.36 17.87 17.96
CA GLN A 395 26.21 18.78 18.03
C GLN A 395 26.51 20.19 17.52
N ALA A 396 27.74 20.66 17.69
CA ALA A 396 28.17 22.01 17.29
C ALA A 396 29.12 22.01 16.07
N GLU A 397 29.33 20.86 15.41
CA GLU A 397 30.03 20.79 14.12
C GLU A 397 29.34 21.71 13.10
N GLU A 398 30.14 22.35 12.23
CA GLU A 398 29.57 23.10 11.11
C GLU A 398 28.71 22.18 10.24
N ALA A 399 27.44 22.57 10.08
CA ALA A 399 26.48 21.84 9.28
C ALA A 399 26.89 21.86 7.80
N LYS A 400 26.74 20.74 7.10
CA LYS A 400 27.00 20.67 5.67
C LYS A 400 26.09 21.66 4.92
N PRO A 401 26.62 22.31 3.86
CA PRO A 401 25.80 23.18 3.03
C PRO A 401 24.70 22.37 2.33
N PHE A 402 23.60 23.04 2.03
CA PHE A 402 22.51 22.49 1.24
C PHE A 402 22.92 22.38 -0.22
N VAL A 403 23.18 21.15 -0.67
CA VAL A 403 23.63 20.81 -2.03
C VAL A 403 22.97 19.51 -2.51
N ASP A 404 23.16 19.17 -3.78
CA ASP A 404 22.70 17.90 -4.36
C ASP A 404 23.31 16.72 -3.58
N GLY A 405 22.52 15.66 -3.36
CA GLY A 405 22.90 14.53 -2.51
C GLY A 405 22.97 14.80 -0.98
N ALA A 406 22.71 16.03 -0.52
CA ALA A 406 22.63 16.39 0.89
C ALA A 406 21.23 16.93 1.25
N GLY A 407 20.37 16.05 1.77
CA GLY A 407 19.01 16.39 2.22
C GLY A 407 18.94 16.71 3.71
N LEU A 408 19.54 15.88 4.57
CA LEU A 408 19.54 16.05 6.04
C LEU A 408 20.44 17.20 6.54
N CYS A 409 21.49 17.55 5.79
CA CYS A 409 22.42 18.63 6.10
C CYS A 409 22.98 18.67 7.56
N PRO A 410 23.39 17.55 8.19
CA PRO A 410 24.03 17.62 9.52
C PRO A 410 25.52 17.96 9.36
N GLY A 411 26.28 17.93 10.47
CA GLY A 411 27.75 17.99 10.42
C GLY A 411 28.36 16.89 9.54
N TYR A 412 29.58 17.10 9.05
CA TYR A 412 30.24 16.14 8.14
C TYR A 412 30.49 14.79 8.82
N THR A 413 30.88 14.79 10.10
CA THR A 413 31.11 13.58 10.88
C THR A 413 29.81 12.78 11.00
N VAL A 414 28.71 13.47 11.34
CA VAL A 414 27.38 12.87 11.45
C VAL A 414 26.94 12.25 10.13
N SER A 415 27.08 13.01 9.03
CA SER A 415 26.70 12.57 7.69
C SER A 415 27.41 11.29 7.25
N ARG A 416 28.70 11.16 7.59
CA ARG A 416 29.50 9.98 7.23
C ARG A 416 29.09 8.76 8.04
N ALA A 417 28.86 8.94 9.35
CA ALA A 417 28.61 7.85 10.28
C ALA A 417 27.23 7.19 10.10
N ILE A 418 26.18 7.99 9.86
CA ILE A 418 24.79 7.49 9.75
C ILE A 418 24.66 6.40 8.68
N LEU A 419 25.33 6.58 7.53
CA LEU A 419 25.23 5.61 6.42
C LEU A 419 25.85 4.26 6.80
N SER A 420 27.00 4.27 7.49
CA SER A 420 27.66 3.05 7.95
C SER A 420 26.82 2.30 8.98
N ASP A 421 26.21 3.02 9.93
CA ASP A 421 25.39 2.40 10.98
C ASP A 421 24.10 1.79 10.42
N ALA A 422 23.43 2.50 9.52
CA ALA A 422 22.21 2.02 8.90
C ALA A 422 22.42 0.74 8.08
N ILE A 423 23.56 0.64 7.38
CA ILE A 423 23.95 -0.58 6.67
C ILE A 423 24.24 -1.70 7.68
N ALA A 424 24.99 -1.42 8.76
CA ALA A 424 25.31 -2.42 9.77
C ALA A 424 24.04 -2.99 10.44
N LEU A 425 23.09 -2.12 10.81
CA LEU A 425 21.82 -2.47 11.42
C LEU A 425 20.99 -3.43 10.56
N THR A 426 20.89 -3.13 9.27
CA THR A 426 19.95 -3.82 8.38
C THR A 426 20.58 -5.00 7.65
N ARG A 427 21.83 -4.87 7.18
CA ARG A 427 22.59 -5.97 6.59
C ARG A 427 23.02 -7.01 7.62
N GLY A 428 23.21 -6.60 8.88
CA GLY A 428 23.55 -7.49 9.99
C GLY A 428 22.39 -8.39 10.42
N ASP A 429 21.15 -8.04 10.09
CA ASP A 429 19.97 -8.78 10.52
C ASP A 429 19.64 -9.94 9.56
N ARG A 430 19.37 -11.13 10.12
CA ARG A 430 18.94 -12.29 9.35
C ARG A 430 17.52 -12.10 8.79
N PHE A 431 16.64 -11.38 9.51
CA PHE A 431 15.24 -11.19 9.12
C PHE A 431 15.05 -10.15 8.01
N PHE A 432 16.10 -9.40 7.68
CA PHE A 432 16.17 -8.56 6.48
C PHE A 432 17.05 -9.18 5.37
N THR A 433 17.60 -10.37 5.60
CA THR A 433 18.51 -11.04 4.65
C THR A 433 18.09 -12.49 4.42
N HIS A 434 18.73 -13.45 5.09
CA HIS A 434 18.55 -14.89 4.84
C HIS A 434 17.14 -15.40 5.14
N ASP A 435 16.49 -14.85 6.18
CA ASP A 435 15.15 -15.26 6.61
C ASP A 435 14.03 -14.39 6.03
N PHE A 436 14.36 -13.34 5.27
CA PHE A 436 13.38 -12.51 4.57
C PHE A 436 12.91 -13.22 3.30
N THR A 437 12.03 -14.21 3.46
CA THR A 437 11.61 -15.10 2.37
C THR A 437 10.08 -15.24 2.30
N PRO A 438 9.53 -15.53 1.11
CA PRO A 438 8.13 -15.92 0.95
C PRO A 438 7.71 -17.07 1.87
N TYR A 439 8.61 -18.00 2.19
CA TYR A 439 8.28 -19.07 3.12
C TYR A 439 8.02 -18.54 4.52
N ASN A 440 8.87 -17.67 5.08
CA ASN A 440 8.71 -17.17 6.44
C ASN A 440 7.59 -16.11 6.56
N LEU A 441 7.37 -15.30 5.52
CA LEU A 441 6.42 -14.19 5.52
C LEU A 441 5.07 -14.53 4.87
N THR A 442 4.92 -15.71 4.27
CA THR A 442 3.93 -16.04 3.19
C THR A 442 4.26 -15.31 1.88
N ALA A 443 3.82 -15.86 0.74
CA ALA A 443 4.07 -15.23 -0.56
C ALA A 443 3.35 -13.88 -0.68
N TRP A 444 2.10 -13.79 -0.18
CA TRP A 444 1.38 -12.52 -0.10
C TRP A 444 2.07 -11.55 0.86
N GLY A 445 2.39 -11.96 2.09
CA GLY A 445 2.99 -11.07 3.08
C GLY A 445 4.36 -10.56 2.64
N PHE A 446 5.16 -11.42 2.01
CA PHE A 446 6.44 -11.03 1.39
C PHE A 446 6.21 -9.97 0.31
N GLN A 447 5.27 -10.17 -0.60
CA GLN A 447 4.94 -9.20 -1.65
C GLN A 447 4.39 -7.89 -1.07
N ASP A 448 3.52 -7.96 -0.05
CA ASP A 448 2.85 -6.80 0.54
C ASP A 448 3.85 -5.80 1.14
N CYS A 449 4.93 -6.28 1.76
CA CYS A 449 5.96 -5.43 2.33
C CYS A 449 7.10 -5.05 1.36
N GLN A 450 7.08 -5.51 0.11
CA GLN A 450 8.08 -5.11 -0.88
C GLN A 450 7.95 -3.63 -1.24
N ARG A 451 9.09 -3.00 -1.48
CA ARG A 451 9.16 -1.68 -2.10
C ARG A 451 8.87 -1.79 -3.60
N ASP A 452 8.01 -0.91 -4.11
CA ASP A 452 7.82 -0.70 -5.55
C ASP A 452 8.45 0.64 -5.97
N PRO A 453 9.60 0.64 -6.69
CA PRO A 453 10.21 1.86 -7.20
C PRO A 453 9.32 2.65 -8.18
N ASN A 454 8.32 2.02 -8.78
CA ASN A 454 7.38 2.66 -9.69
C ASN A 454 6.10 3.15 -8.99
N ALA A 455 5.99 2.97 -7.67
CA ALA A 455 4.88 3.53 -6.91
C ALA A 455 4.93 5.07 -6.93
N PHE A 456 3.75 5.68 -6.78
CA PHE A 456 3.61 7.14 -6.77
C PHE A 456 4.42 7.77 -5.62
N GLY A 457 4.82 9.04 -5.75
CA GLY A 457 5.73 9.65 -4.77
C GLY A 457 7.17 9.14 -4.82
N PHE A 458 7.65 8.72 -6.00
CA PHE A 458 9.00 8.16 -6.20
C PHE A 458 9.27 6.86 -5.41
N GLY A 459 8.25 6.03 -5.29
CA GLY A 459 8.31 4.76 -4.56
C GLY A 459 8.00 4.88 -3.07
N SER A 460 7.19 5.87 -2.65
CA SER A 460 6.84 6.10 -1.24
C SER A 460 6.04 4.95 -0.65
N THR A 461 6.58 4.36 0.42
CA THR A 461 5.89 3.33 1.22
C THR A 461 5.09 3.99 2.35
N LEU A 462 5.56 5.12 2.88
CA LEU A 462 4.87 5.85 3.95
C LEU A 462 3.51 6.38 3.49
N GLY A 463 3.42 6.91 2.26
CA GLY A 463 2.14 7.36 1.72
C GLY A 463 1.14 6.22 1.53
N ARG A 464 1.62 5.02 1.16
CA ARG A 464 0.79 3.81 1.10
C ARG A 464 0.29 3.39 2.49
N LEU A 465 1.13 3.51 3.52
CA LEU A 465 0.70 3.27 4.91
C LEU A 465 -0.42 4.23 5.30
N PHE A 466 -0.29 5.54 5.03
CA PHE A 466 -1.32 6.53 5.34
C PHE A 466 -2.65 6.23 4.64
N LEU A 467 -2.61 5.91 3.35
CA LEU A 467 -3.80 5.55 2.58
C LEU A 467 -4.46 4.25 3.06
N ARG A 468 -3.70 3.34 3.70
CA ARG A 468 -4.23 2.09 4.26
C ARG A 468 -4.86 2.30 5.64
N THR A 469 -4.23 3.09 6.49
CA THR A 469 -4.59 3.19 7.92
C THR A 469 -5.44 4.40 8.27
N LEU A 470 -5.50 5.38 7.36
CA LEU A 470 -6.33 6.60 7.43
C LEU A 470 -6.94 6.90 6.03
N PRO A 471 -7.64 5.95 5.40
CA PRO A 471 -8.06 6.01 3.99
C PRO A 471 -8.96 7.21 3.65
N HIS A 472 -9.65 7.76 4.65
CA HIS A 472 -10.59 8.87 4.52
C HIS A 472 -9.97 10.25 4.76
N HIS A 473 -8.70 10.31 5.13
CA HIS A 473 -8.02 11.54 5.51
C HIS A 473 -6.82 11.88 4.62
N TYR A 474 -6.49 11.01 3.68
CA TYR A 474 -5.43 11.19 2.69
C TYR A 474 -5.94 10.85 1.30
N THR A 475 -5.46 11.55 0.27
CA THR A 475 -5.89 11.34 -1.13
C THR A 475 -4.75 10.81 -1.99
N GLU A 476 -5.10 10.17 -3.11
CA GLU A 476 -4.15 9.44 -3.97
C GLU A 476 -3.15 10.34 -4.73
N ASN A 477 -3.30 11.66 -4.66
CA ASN A 477 -2.43 12.62 -5.34
C ASN A 477 -1.93 13.75 -4.43
N SER A 478 -2.11 13.68 -3.11
CA SER A 478 -1.68 14.77 -2.21
C SER A 478 -0.18 14.71 -1.86
N VAL A 479 0.45 15.87 -1.76
CA VAL A 479 1.81 15.98 -1.20
C VAL A 479 1.87 15.60 0.28
N TYR A 480 0.77 15.74 1.02
CA TYR A 480 0.67 15.28 2.41
C TYR A 480 0.68 13.76 2.50
N THR A 481 0.25 13.07 1.45
CA THR A 481 0.29 11.62 1.38
C THR A 481 1.70 11.15 1.01
N PHE A 482 2.25 11.64 -0.10
CA PHE A 482 3.42 11.04 -0.73
C PHE A 482 4.76 11.71 -0.41
N PHE A 483 4.77 12.91 0.17
CA PHE A 483 5.99 13.62 0.60
C PHE A 483 5.90 14.19 2.02
N PRO A 484 5.39 13.44 3.01
CA PRO A 484 5.03 14.01 4.30
C PRO A 484 6.24 14.42 5.16
N LEU A 485 7.44 13.92 4.81
CA LEU A 485 8.71 14.26 5.47
C LEU A 485 9.32 15.58 4.93
N MET A 486 8.69 16.18 3.94
CA MET A 486 9.01 17.49 3.38
C MET A 486 7.82 18.42 3.62
N THR A 487 8.09 19.70 3.83
CA THR A 487 7.00 20.69 3.92
C THR A 487 6.32 20.87 2.56
N PRO A 488 4.98 21.08 2.51
CA PRO A 488 4.27 21.33 1.24
C PRO A 488 4.83 22.53 0.47
N GLY A 489 5.26 23.56 1.20
CA GLY A 489 5.91 24.75 0.62
C GLY A 489 7.22 24.41 -0.10
N SER A 490 8.08 23.57 0.49
CA SER A 490 9.31 23.10 -0.15
C SER A 490 9.00 22.21 -1.37
N MET A 491 8.08 21.25 -1.22
CA MET A 491 7.74 20.34 -2.34
C MET A 491 7.11 21.07 -3.52
N LYS A 492 6.35 22.14 -3.32
CA LYS A 492 5.87 23.00 -4.41
C LYS A 492 7.02 23.48 -5.30
N VAL A 493 8.15 23.89 -4.71
CA VAL A 493 9.32 24.37 -5.45
C VAL A 493 9.95 23.24 -6.25
N HIS A 494 10.16 22.08 -5.62
CA HIS A 494 10.79 20.92 -6.26
C HIS A 494 9.92 20.31 -7.36
N LEU A 495 8.63 20.09 -7.11
CA LEU A 495 7.69 19.56 -8.12
C LEU A 495 7.54 20.50 -9.32
N LYS A 496 7.62 21.82 -9.10
CA LYS A 496 7.67 22.79 -10.20
C LYS A 496 8.93 22.63 -11.04
N LYS A 497 10.11 22.46 -10.42
CA LYS A 497 11.39 22.21 -11.12
C LYS A 497 11.34 20.90 -11.92
N LEU A 498 10.64 19.88 -11.41
CA LEU A 498 10.49 18.57 -12.05
C LEU A 498 9.39 18.52 -13.13
N ASN A 499 8.63 19.60 -13.32
CA ASN A 499 7.43 19.65 -14.19
C ASN A 499 6.31 18.67 -13.77
N LEU A 500 6.23 18.32 -12.48
CA LEU A 500 5.23 17.40 -11.93
C LEU A 500 4.15 18.09 -11.09
N LEU A 501 4.19 19.42 -10.96
CA LEU A 501 3.29 20.16 -10.08
C LEU A 501 1.80 19.90 -10.36
N ASN A 502 1.42 19.67 -11.62
CA ASN A 502 0.02 19.42 -12.00
C ASN A 502 -0.47 18.01 -11.65
N GLU A 503 0.44 17.11 -11.25
CA GLU A 503 0.08 15.74 -10.85
C GLU A 503 -0.22 15.62 -9.36
N TYR A 504 0.15 16.63 -8.56
CA TYR A 504 0.02 16.62 -7.11
C TYR A 504 -0.86 17.75 -6.58
N ASP A 505 -1.72 17.43 -5.62
CA ASP A 505 -2.46 18.42 -4.84
C ASP A 505 -1.61 18.89 -3.65
N LEU A 506 -1.46 20.21 -3.54
CA LEU A 506 -0.77 20.89 -2.44
C LEU A 506 -1.69 21.25 -1.27
N SER A 507 -3.00 21.10 -1.45
CA SER A 507 -3.97 21.44 -0.42
C SER A 507 -3.89 20.47 0.76
N ARG A 508 -4.15 20.98 1.96
CA ARG A 508 -4.28 20.15 3.15
C ARG A 508 -5.46 19.18 2.94
N PRO A 509 -5.27 17.86 3.07
CA PRO A 509 -6.34 16.90 2.89
C PRO A 509 -7.53 17.18 3.81
N LYS A 510 -8.72 16.85 3.31
CA LYS A 510 -9.98 16.94 4.04
C LYS A 510 -10.54 15.54 4.22
N GLU A 511 -11.27 15.37 5.32
CA GLU A 511 -12.01 14.14 5.60
C GLU A 511 -13.02 13.83 4.47
N GLN A 512 -13.09 12.56 4.10
CA GLN A 512 -14.05 12.01 3.15
C GLN A 512 -14.94 11.01 3.87
N SER A 513 -16.26 11.07 3.65
CA SER A 513 -17.18 10.11 4.27
C SER A 513 -16.90 8.67 3.82
N GLU A 514 -17.02 7.73 4.76
CA GLU A 514 -17.03 6.30 4.45
C GLU A 514 -18.26 5.95 3.60
N ALA A 515 -18.12 4.91 2.76
CA ALA A 515 -19.24 4.44 1.96
C ALA A 515 -20.28 3.73 2.85
N ILE A 516 -21.55 4.14 2.73
CA ILE A 516 -22.67 3.51 3.43
C ILE A 516 -23.05 2.22 2.69
N VAL A 517 -22.96 1.07 3.36
CA VAL A 517 -23.32 -0.23 2.78
C VAL A 517 -24.83 -0.47 2.92
N ILE A 518 -25.51 -0.69 1.79
CA ILE A 518 -26.94 -0.99 1.72
C ILE A 518 -27.12 -2.43 1.25
N LYS A 519 -27.80 -3.25 2.06
CA LYS A 519 -28.03 -4.68 1.80
C LYS A 519 -29.51 -5.05 1.60
N ASP A 520 -30.42 -4.12 1.85
CA ASP A 520 -31.86 -4.37 1.74
C ASP A 520 -32.38 -4.05 0.34
N GLN A 521 -33.25 -4.94 -0.14
CA GLN A 521 -33.70 -4.96 -1.52
C GLN A 521 -34.49 -3.70 -1.92
N ASP A 522 -35.38 -3.22 -1.04
CA ASP A 522 -36.24 -2.06 -1.33
C ASP A 522 -35.44 -0.77 -1.50
N THR A 523 -34.48 -0.50 -0.61
CA THR A 523 -33.60 0.67 -0.75
C THR A 523 -32.76 0.57 -2.01
N ILE A 524 -32.16 -0.60 -2.30
CA ILE A 524 -31.35 -0.79 -3.51
C ILE A 524 -32.18 -0.49 -4.78
N LEU A 525 -33.39 -1.06 -4.90
CA LEU A 525 -34.24 -0.84 -6.07
C LEU A 525 -34.65 0.62 -6.24
N ALA A 526 -34.97 1.31 -5.14
CA ALA A 526 -35.32 2.72 -5.20
C ALA A 526 -34.11 3.58 -5.61
N THR A 527 -32.93 3.31 -5.04
CA THR A 527 -31.68 4.01 -5.39
C THR A 527 -31.27 3.78 -6.84
N LEU A 528 -31.41 2.56 -7.38
CA LEU A 528 -31.08 2.26 -8.79
C LEU A 528 -32.04 2.93 -9.78
N LYS A 529 -33.31 3.13 -9.41
CA LYS A 529 -34.33 3.76 -10.27
C LYS A 529 -34.17 5.28 -10.37
N ASP A 530 -33.77 5.95 -9.30
CA ASP A 530 -33.60 7.40 -9.28
C ASP A 530 -32.16 7.81 -9.60
N THR A 531 -31.81 7.75 -10.89
CA THR A 531 -30.49 8.14 -11.39
C THR A 531 -30.21 9.64 -11.30
N THR A 532 -31.24 10.46 -11.02
CA THR A 532 -31.08 11.91 -10.83
C THR A 532 -30.63 12.24 -9.43
N ALA A 533 -31.21 11.56 -8.43
CA ALA A 533 -30.86 11.75 -7.04
C ALA A 533 -29.67 10.88 -6.60
N PHE A 534 -29.38 9.79 -7.32
CA PHE A 534 -28.22 8.93 -7.09
C PHE A 534 -27.44 8.69 -8.39
N SER A 535 -26.32 9.39 -8.55
CA SER A 535 -25.48 9.29 -9.74
C SER A 535 -24.46 8.15 -9.62
N THR A 536 -23.92 7.72 -10.76
CA THR A 536 -22.79 6.80 -10.79
C THR A 536 -21.46 7.55 -10.62
N PRO A 537 -20.51 7.05 -9.81
CA PRO A 537 -19.22 7.72 -9.60
C PRO A 537 -18.23 7.52 -10.76
N TYR A 538 -18.60 6.69 -11.75
CA TYR A 538 -17.70 6.19 -12.79
C TYR A 538 -17.34 7.24 -13.84
N SER A 539 -18.20 8.23 -14.07
CA SER A 539 -17.98 9.29 -15.07
C SER A 539 -16.73 10.13 -14.78
N ALA A 540 -16.53 10.52 -13.52
CA ALA A 540 -15.35 11.26 -13.08
C ALA A 540 -14.06 10.44 -13.24
N LYS A 541 -14.12 9.13 -12.97
CA LYS A 541 -12.97 8.22 -13.17
C LYS A 541 -12.67 8.03 -14.65
N ALA A 542 -13.67 7.75 -15.48
CA ALA A 542 -13.50 7.60 -16.93
C ALA A 542 -12.90 8.85 -17.58
N ALA A 543 -13.35 10.05 -17.19
CA ALA A 543 -12.84 11.32 -17.71
C ALA A 543 -11.34 11.55 -17.43
N ARG A 544 -10.74 10.84 -16.46
CA ARG A 544 -9.29 10.91 -16.19
C ARG A 544 -8.45 10.20 -17.25
N ILE A 545 -9.01 9.26 -18.00
CA ILE A 545 -8.28 8.36 -18.91
C ILE A 545 -8.87 8.25 -20.33
N ILE A 546 -10.12 8.66 -20.54
CA ILE A 546 -10.83 8.59 -21.82
C ILE A 546 -11.22 10.00 -22.24
N GLU A 547 -10.86 10.38 -23.46
CA GLU A 547 -11.21 11.66 -24.07
C GLU A 547 -12.40 11.51 -25.01
N GLY A 548 -13.25 12.54 -25.10
CA GLY A 548 -14.39 12.58 -26.01
C GLY A 548 -15.65 11.89 -25.47
N LYS A 549 -16.63 11.69 -26.37
CA LYS A 549 -17.93 11.08 -26.04
C LYS A 549 -17.95 9.61 -26.48
N GLY A 550 -19.01 8.87 -26.13
CA GLY A 550 -19.24 7.50 -26.63
C GLY A 550 -18.86 6.37 -25.66
N PHE A 551 -18.23 6.68 -24.52
CA PHE A 551 -18.08 5.69 -23.44
C PHE A 551 -19.41 5.51 -22.70
N TYR A 552 -20.31 4.74 -23.31
CA TYR A 552 -21.72 4.61 -22.91
C TYR A 552 -21.99 4.07 -21.50
N PRO A 553 -21.11 3.30 -20.81
CA PRO A 553 -21.38 2.87 -19.43
C PRO A 553 -21.56 4.05 -18.46
N THR A 554 -20.93 5.19 -18.74
CA THR A 554 -21.08 6.44 -17.99
C THR A 554 -22.04 7.43 -18.65
N GLY A 555 -22.73 7.00 -19.72
CA GLY A 555 -23.73 7.77 -20.46
C GLY A 555 -25.13 7.65 -19.83
N ASN A 556 -26.14 8.12 -20.55
CA ASN A 556 -27.53 7.96 -20.11
C ASN A 556 -28.10 6.59 -20.54
N SER A 557 -29.28 6.23 -20.01
CA SER A 557 -29.95 4.96 -20.33
C SER A 557 -30.29 4.79 -21.82
N ASN A 558 -30.47 5.88 -22.56
CA ASN A 558 -30.71 5.81 -24.00
C ASN A 558 -29.43 5.43 -24.76
N ASP A 559 -28.26 5.95 -24.35
CA ASP A 559 -26.97 5.58 -24.94
C ASP A 559 -26.69 4.08 -24.73
N GLN A 560 -26.93 3.58 -23.51
CA GLN A 560 -26.83 2.17 -23.16
C GLN A 560 -27.79 1.32 -24.01
N LYS A 561 -29.06 1.73 -24.11
CA LYS A 561 -30.08 1.04 -24.90
C LYS A 561 -29.68 0.88 -26.37
N ILE A 562 -29.13 1.92 -27.00
CA ILE A 562 -28.70 1.84 -28.41
C ILE A 562 -27.62 0.78 -28.60
N VAL A 563 -26.65 0.72 -27.67
CA VAL A 563 -25.57 -0.27 -27.73
C VAL A 563 -26.10 -1.68 -27.47
N THR A 564 -26.95 -1.87 -26.46
CA THR A 564 -27.56 -3.17 -26.18
C THR A 564 -28.46 -3.63 -27.32
N ASP A 565 -29.20 -2.74 -27.99
CA ASP A 565 -30.03 -3.07 -29.14
C ASP A 565 -29.16 -3.49 -30.35
N ALA A 566 -28.02 -2.84 -30.56
CA ALA A 566 -27.07 -3.19 -31.61
C ALA A 566 -26.39 -4.56 -31.37
N LEU A 567 -26.12 -4.91 -30.11
CA LEU A 567 -25.52 -6.19 -29.72
C LEU A 567 -26.55 -7.34 -29.63
N SER A 568 -27.69 -7.10 -28.99
CA SER A 568 -28.67 -8.11 -28.58
C SER A 568 -30.01 -8.05 -29.33
N GLY A 569 -30.30 -6.97 -30.06
CA GLY A 569 -31.63 -6.76 -30.68
C GLY A 569 -31.94 -7.63 -31.91
N SER A 570 -31.04 -8.53 -32.31
CA SER A 570 -31.23 -9.47 -33.43
C SER A 570 -31.05 -10.90 -32.92
N PRO A 571 -32.10 -11.73 -32.84
CA PRO A 571 -31.98 -13.12 -32.39
C PRO A 571 -30.97 -13.94 -33.21
N GLU A 572 -30.88 -13.67 -34.51
CA GLU A 572 -29.93 -14.34 -35.40
C GLU A 572 -28.48 -13.92 -35.11
N LEU A 573 -28.23 -12.65 -34.79
CA LEU A 573 -26.90 -12.18 -34.38
C LEU A 573 -26.49 -12.80 -33.05
N VAL A 574 -27.39 -12.80 -32.06
CA VAL A 574 -27.16 -13.42 -30.75
C VAL A 574 -26.80 -14.89 -30.92
N ARG A 575 -27.55 -15.63 -31.74
CA ARG A 575 -27.28 -17.04 -32.06
C ARG A 575 -25.90 -17.23 -32.72
N LYS A 576 -25.54 -16.41 -33.71
CA LYS A 576 -24.21 -16.47 -34.36
C LYS A 576 -23.06 -16.22 -33.38
N ILE A 577 -23.22 -15.27 -32.47
CA ILE A 577 -22.21 -15.00 -31.43
C ILE A 577 -22.16 -16.18 -30.45
N GLY A 578 -23.31 -16.74 -30.05
CA GLY A 578 -23.38 -17.98 -29.27
C GLY A 578 -22.62 -19.15 -29.90
N ASP A 579 -22.88 -19.42 -31.18
CA ASP A 579 -22.19 -20.46 -31.97
C ASP A 579 -20.66 -20.23 -32.02
N TYR A 580 -20.24 -18.96 -32.14
CA TYR A 580 -18.84 -18.57 -32.06
C TYR A 580 -18.23 -18.92 -30.69
N PHE A 581 -18.91 -18.60 -29.58
CA PHE A 581 -18.41 -18.91 -28.24
C PHE A 581 -18.34 -20.41 -27.98
N TYR A 582 -19.33 -21.19 -28.42
CA TYR A 582 -19.29 -22.65 -28.35
C TYR A 582 -18.08 -23.23 -29.09
N SER A 583 -17.92 -22.86 -30.37
CA SER A 583 -16.83 -23.37 -31.22
C SER A 583 -15.44 -22.91 -30.73
N THR A 584 -15.30 -21.66 -30.31
CA THR A 584 -14.05 -21.11 -29.77
C THR A 584 -13.69 -21.76 -28.45
N THR A 585 -14.65 -21.96 -27.53
CA THR A 585 -14.42 -22.65 -26.25
C THR A 585 -13.94 -24.07 -26.49
N ASN A 586 -14.58 -24.80 -27.41
CA ASN A 586 -14.15 -26.15 -27.78
C ASN A 586 -12.74 -26.19 -28.38
N LYS A 587 -12.41 -25.25 -29.26
CA LYS A 587 -11.06 -25.11 -29.84
C LYS A 587 -10.01 -24.81 -28.76
N LEU A 588 -10.32 -23.91 -27.82
CA LEU A 588 -9.42 -23.55 -26.73
C LEU A 588 -9.23 -24.71 -25.74
N LEU A 589 -10.28 -25.47 -25.43
CA LEU A 589 -10.17 -26.69 -24.63
C LEU A 589 -9.23 -27.70 -25.32
N ALA A 590 -9.41 -27.95 -26.62
CA ALA A 590 -8.56 -28.88 -27.36
C ALA A 590 -7.09 -28.41 -27.41
N ASN A 591 -6.85 -27.14 -27.72
CA ASN A 591 -5.50 -26.58 -27.88
C ASN A 591 -4.78 -26.34 -26.54
N GLY A 592 -5.53 -26.06 -25.47
CA GLY A 592 -5.02 -25.76 -24.15
C GLY A 592 -4.85 -26.98 -23.25
N SER A 593 -5.28 -28.16 -23.71
CA SER A 593 -5.19 -29.41 -22.95
C SER A 593 -3.78 -30.02 -22.99
N PHE A 594 -3.39 -30.64 -21.89
CA PHE A 594 -2.25 -31.55 -21.79
C PHE A 594 -2.76 -32.96 -21.48
N THR A 595 -2.09 -33.98 -22.01
CA THR A 595 -2.48 -35.38 -21.80
C THR A 595 -1.68 -36.00 -20.67
N LEU A 596 -2.36 -36.65 -19.72
CA LEU A 596 -1.71 -37.39 -18.65
C LEU A 596 -1.01 -38.64 -19.18
N VAL A 597 0.02 -39.10 -18.46
CA VAL A 597 0.70 -40.37 -18.75
C VAL A 597 -0.33 -41.49 -18.80
N GLY A 598 -0.34 -42.24 -19.90
CA GLY A 598 -1.35 -43.29 -20.17
C GLY A 598 -2.45 -42.87 -21.16
N GLY A 599 -2.54 -41.60 -21.56
CA GLY A 599 -3.28 -41.17 -22.76
C GLY A 599 -4.81 -41.15 -22.65
N LYS A 600 -5.38 -41.48 -21.50
CA LYS A 600 -6.85 -41.61 -21.29
C LYS A 600 -7.51 -40.38 -20.69
N THR A 601 -6.73 -39.44 -20.19
CA THR A 601 -7.23 -38.26 -19.48
C THR A 601 -6.46 -37.04 -19.93
N ASN A 602 -7.18 -36.00 -20.30
CA ASN A 602 -6.66 -34.68 -20.59
C ASN A 602 -6.92 -33.77 -19.38
N GLY A 603 -5.97 -32.89 -19.09
CA GLY A 603 -6.10 -31.80 -18.14
C GLY A 603 -6.00 -30.46 -18.86
N VAL A 604 -6.71 -29.44 -18.38
CA VAL A 604 -6.65 -28.07 -18.92
C VAL A 604 -6.85 -27.06 -17.81
N ASP A 605 -6.01 -26.02 -17.78
CA ASP A 605 -6.28 -24.84 -16.97
C ASP A 605 -7.40 -24.03 -17.65
N VAL A 606 -8.63 -24.30 -17.27
CA VAL A 606 -9.83 -23.78 -17.95
C VAL A 606 -9.92 -22.27 -17.79
N VAL A 607 -9.52 -21.70 -16.64
CA VAL A 607 -9.54 -20.25 -16.44
C VAL A 607 -8.53 -19.57 -17.37
N ARG A 608 -7.26 -19.97 -17.27
CA ARG A 608 -6.18 -19.29 -17.99
C ARG A 608 -6.22 -19.53 -19.49
N ARG A 609 -6.61 -20.73 -19.94
CA ARG A 609 -6.55 -21.11 -21.36
C ARG A 609 -7.86 -20.94 -22.11
N VAL A 610 -8.99 -20.86 -21.41
CA VAL A 610 -10.32 -20.90 -22.04
C VAL A 610 -11.19 -19.71 -21.61
N LEU A 611 -11.54 -19.60 -20.33
CA LEU A 611 -12.58 -18.68 -19.86
C LEU A 611 -12.15 -17.21 -19.92
N ARG A 612 -10.86 -16.91 -19.75
CA ARG A 612 -10.30 -15.57 -20.01
C ARG A 612 -10.05 -15.30 -21.48
N VAL A 613 -9.74 -16.33 -22.27
CA VAL A 613 -9.28 -16.19 -23.66
C VAL A 613 -10.44 -16.09 -24.64
N ALA A 614 -11.55 -16.82 -24.41
CA ALA A 614 -12.70 -16.82 -25.31
C ALA A 614 -13.34 -15.43 -25.45
N PRO A 615 -13.66 -14.68 -24.37
CA PRO A 615 -14.16 -13.31 -24.47
C PRO A 615 -13.17 -12.37 -25.15
N VAL A 616 -11.88 -12.42 -24.78
CA VAL A 616 -10.82 -11.58 -25.36
C VAL A 616 -10.69 -11.79 -26.87
N THR A 617 -10.78 -13.04 -27.33
CA THR A 617 -10.68 -13.36 -28.76
C THR A 617 -11.87 -12.81 -29.54
N TRP A 618 -13.09 -12.95 -28.99
CA TRP A 618 -14.29 -12.35 -29.59
C TRP A 618 -14.19 -10.83 -29.70
N LEU A 619 -13.78 -10.17 -28.61
CA LEU A 619 -13.67 -8.71 -28.53
C LEU A 619 -12.56 -8.18 -29.45
N ALA A 620 -11.44 -8.89 -29.56
CA ALA A 620 -10.39 -8.55 -30.52
C ALA A 620 -10.92 -8.61 -31.96
N ASN A 621 -11.69 -9.65 -32.31
CA ASN A 621 -12.32 -9.78 -33.62
C ASN A 621 -13.38 -8.68 -33.88
N LEU A 622 -14.13 -8.25 -32.86
CA LEU A 622 -15.06 -7.13 -32.95
C LEU A 622 -14.36 -5.80 -33.23
N ALA A 623 -13.17 -5.59 -32.66
CA ALA A 623 -12.39 -4.36 -32.80
C ALA A 623 -11.36 -4.40 -33.95
N GLY A 624 -11.21 -5.53 -34.65
CA GLY A 624 -10.17 -5.76 -35.66
C GLY A 624 -8.74 -5.86 -35.09
N ILE A 625 -8.59 -6.06 -33.77
CA ILE A 625 -7.29 -6.21 -33.12
C ILE A 625 -6.70 -7.58 -33.48
N SER A 626 -5.45 -7.61 -33.94
CA SER A 626 -4.79 -8.86 -34.31
C SER A 626 -4.13 -9.50 -33.09
N LEU A 627 -4.58 -10.69 -32.69
CA LEU A 627 -3.96 -11.43 -31.58
C LEU A 627 -2.77 -12.25 -32.06
N LYS A 628 -1.65 -12.16 -31.34
CA LYS A 628 -0.44 -12.98 -31.53
C LYS A 628 -0.39 -14.14 -30.53
N SER A 629 0.20 -15.26 -30.93
CA SER A 629 0.31 -16.47 -30.11
C SER A 629 1.45 -16.41 -29.08
N THR A 630 2.46 -15.59 -29.33
CA THR A 630 3.63 -15.40 -28.46
C THR A 630 4.00 -13.91 -28.37
N PRO A 631 4.73 -13.47 -27.33
CA PRO A 631 5.17 -12.07 -27.20
C PRO A 631 5.95 -11.56 -28.43
N ASP A 632 6.76 -12.41 -29.05
CA ASP A 632 7.59 -12.07 -30.22
C ASP A 632 6.90 -12.35 -31.58
N GLY A 633 5.65 -12.82 -31.55
CA GLY A 633 4.90 -13.16 -32.75
C GLY A 633 4.34 -11.94 -33.50
N GLU A 634 3.92 -12.15 -34.75
CA GLU A 634 3.22 -11.13 -35.54
C GLU A 634 1.80 -10.87 -34.98
N GLY A 635 1.51 -9.62 -34.62
CA GLY A 635 0.21 -9.18 -34.12
C GLY A 635 0.33 -8.02 -33.13
N ASP A 636 -0.80 -7.54 -32.63
CA ASP A 636 -0.87 -6.37 -31.74
C ASP A 636 -0.66 -6.74 -30.28
N TYR A 637 -1.35 -7.79 -29.81
CA TYR A 637 -1.37 -8.23 -28.41
C TYR A 637 -1.45 -9.76 -28.31
N THR A 638 -0.82 -10.36 -27.31
CA THR A 638 -1.24 -11.70 -26.86
C THR A 638 -2.60 -11.60 -26.16
N PRO A 639 -3.35 -12.72 -26.01
CA PRO A 639 -4.58 -12.71 -25.23
C PRO A 639 -4.39 -12.21 -23.79
N ASP A 640 -3.28 -12.59 -23.14
CA ASP A 640 -2.95 -12.15 -21.78
C ASP A 640 -2.65 -10.64 -21.75
N GLU A 641 -1.85 -10.12 -22.70
CA GLU A 641 -1.55 -8.69 -22.79
C GLU A 641 -2.83 -7.85 -23.00
N LEU A 642 -3.72 -8.28 -23.90
CA LEU A 642 -4.97 -7.55 -24.14
C LEU A 642 -5.91 -7.65 -22.93
N PHE A 643 -6.01 -8.82 -22.30
CA PHE A 643 -6.78 -9.00 -21.07
C PHE A 643 -6.31 -8.03 -19.99
N ASP A 644 -5.01 -7.94 -19.74
CA ASP A 644 -4.45 -7.10 -18.67
C ASP A 644 -4.70 -5.61 -18.95
N VAL A 645 -4.51 -5.15 -20.20
CA VAL A 645 -4.79 -3.75 -20.59
C VAL A 645 -6.27 -3.39 -20.40
N LEU A 646 -7.19 -4.27 -20.80
CA LEU A 646 -8.63 -4.03 -20.66
C LEU A 646 -9.07 -4.11 -19.19
N SER A 647 -8.49 -5.03 -18.43
CA SER A 647 -8.76 -5.21 -17.01
C SER A 647 -8.27 -4.04 -16.16
N ASP A 648 -7.13 -3.45 -16.50
CA ASP A 648 -6.66 -2.21 -15.86
C ASP A 648 -7.68 -1.08 -16.03
N ILE A 649 -8.22 -0.91 -17.24
CA ILE A 649 -9.24 0.11 -17.52
C ILE A 649 -10.52 -0.20 -16.73
N TYR A 650 -10.97 -1.45 -16.70
CA TYR A 650 -12.15 -1.85 -15.95
C TYR A 650 -11.99 -1.57 -14.44
N SER A 651 -10.91 -2.07 -13.84
CA SER A 651 -10.63 -1.87 -12.41
C SER A 651 -10.53 -0.39 -12.06
N PHE A 652 -9.87 0.42 -12.90
CA PHE A 652 -9.74 1.85 -12.67
C PHE A 652 -11.09 2.59 -12.73
N VAL A 653 -11.97 2.26 -13.68
CA VAL A 653 -13.24 2.97 -13.87
C VAL A 653 -14.31 2.48 -12.91
N PHE A 654 -14.53 1.16 -12.81
CA PHE A 654 -15.70 0.58 -12.16
C PHE A 654 -15.46 0.08 -10.74
N LEU A 655 -14.20 -0.19 -10.36
CA LEU A 655 -13.86 -0.76 -9.06
C LEU A 655 -13.17 0.25 -8.14
N ASN A 656 -13.10 -0.07 -6.84
CA ASN A 656 -12.30 0.67 -5.87
C ASN A 656 -10.94 -0.01 -5.71
N ILE A 657 -10.04 0.27 -6.66
CA ILE A 657 -8.64 -0.13 -6.53
C ILE A 657 -8.01 0.53 -5.30
N GLU A 658 -7.02 -0.15 -4.70
CA GLU A 658 -6.24 0.37 -3.56
C GLU A 658 -5.80 1.81 -3.84
N PRO A 659 -6.07 2.80 -2.96
CA PRO A 659 -5.82 4.21 -3.26
C PRO A 659 -4.37 4.50 -3.69
N ALA A 660 -3.39 3.81 -3.10
CA ALA A 660 -1.97 3.95 -3.44
C ALA A 660 -1.63 3.52 -4.88
N LYS A 661 -2.47 2.69 -5.52
CA LYS A 661 -2.30 2.21 -6.89
C LYS A 661 -3.04 3.05 -7.93
N VAL A 662 -3.89 4.00 -7.52
CA VAL A 662 -4.75 4.78 -8.44
C VAL A 662 -3.92 5.56 -9.45
N MET A 663 -2.95 6.36 -8.99
CA MET A 663 -2.14 7.20 -9.89
C MET A 663 -1.23 6.36 -10.79
N VAL A 664 -0.66 5.26 -10.27
CA VAL A 664 0.19 4.33 -11.03
C VAL A 664 -0.61 3.64 -12.14
N THR A 665 -1.81 3.17 -11.80
CA THR A 665 -2.72 2.51 -12.76
C THR A 665 -3.19 3.49 -13.81
N GLN A 666 -3.54 4.73 -13.43
CA GLN A 666 -3.88 5.80 -14.37
C GLN A 666 -2.74 6.05 -15.37
N ALA A 667 -1.50 6.18 -14.88
CA ALA A 667 -0.34 6.43 -15.74
C ALA A 667 -0.08 5.26 -16.69
N ARG A 668 -0.20 4.02 -16.21
CA ARG A 668 -0.09 2.80 -17.03
C ARG A 668 -1.15 2.74 -18.13
N ILE A 669 -2.40 3.04 -17.79
CA ILE A 669 -3.51 3.12 -18.76
C ILE A 669 -3.22 4.20 -19.80
N LYS A 670 -2.89 5.43 -19.38
CA LYS A 670 -2.57 6.54 -20.30
C LYS A 670 -1.41 6.21 -21.25
N LYS A 671 -0.43 5.45 -20.79
CA LYS A 671 0.69 4.99 -21.63
C LYS A 671 0.25 3.98 -22.69
N ASN A 672 -0.66 3.06 -22.35
CA ASN A 672 -1.11 1.99 -23.24
C ASN A 672 -2.29 2.40 -24.15
N MET A 673 -3.08 3.39 -23.73
CA MET A 673 -4.30 3.84 -24.42
C MET A 673 -4.09 4.25 -25.88
N PRO A 674 -3.03 5.00 -26.26
CA PRO A 674 -2.83 5.39 -27.65
C PRO A 674 -2.73 4.19 -28.60
N LYS A 675 -1.94 3.17 -28.25
CA LYS A 675 -1.82 1.94 -29.07
C LYS A 675 -3.16 1.24 -29.22
N LEU A 676 -3.94 1.14 -28.14
CA LEU A 676 -5.26 0.49 -28.18
C LEU A 676 -6.25 1.28 -29.05
N MET A 677 -6.34 2.59 -28.82
CA MET A 677 -7.28 3.46 -29.53
C MET A 677 -6.93 3.63 -31.01
N ASP A 678 -5.65 3.73 -31.36
CA ASP A 678 -5.21 3.78 -32.77
C ASP A 678 -5.69 2.53 -33.51
N ARG A 679 -5.55 1.34 -32.91
CA ARG A 679 -6.03 0.08 -33.51
C ARG A 679 -7.53 0.03 -33.67
N ILE A 680 -8.29 0.37 -32.62
CA ILE A 680 -9.75 0.42 -32.71
C ILE A 680 -10.17 1.40 -33.82
N THR A 681 -9.57 2.59 -33.83
CA THR A 681 -9.95 3.70 -34.70
C THR A 681 -9.61 3.41 -36.17
N ASP A 682 -8.43 2.86 -36.47
CA ASP A 682 -7.96 2.52 -37.83
C ASP A 682 -8.76 1.38 -38.47
N ASN A 683 -9.18 0.40 -37.67
CA ASN A 683 -9.91 -0.76 -38.17
C ASN A 683 -11.40 -0.48 -38.45
N LEU A 684 -11.95 0.63 -37.94
CA LEU A 684 -13.36 1.00 -38.14
C LEU A 684 -13.67 1.61 -39.53
N GLY A 685 -12.65 1.89 -40.36
CA GLY A 685 -12.85 2.20 -41.79
C GLY A 685 -13.69 3.45 -42.13
N LEU A 686 -14.00 4.30 -41.15
CA LEU A 686 -14.75 5.54 -41.34
C LEU A 686 -13.85 6.62 -41.96
N ALA A 687 -13.63 6.53 -43.28
CA ALA A 687 -12.96 7.56 -44.04
C ALA A 687 -13.91 8.74 -44.27
N ASN A 688 -13.72 9.84 -43.54
CA ASN A 688 -14.05 11.19 -44.01
C ASN A 688 -13.21 12.24 -43.25
N GLY A 689 -12.20 12.82 -43.93
CA GLY A 689 -11.67 14.16 -43.62
C GLY A 689 -10.42 14.27 -42.73
N THR A 690 -9.23 14.13 -43.34
CA THR A 690 -7.94 14.82 -43.04
C THR A 690 -7.51 15.12 -41.59
N LYS A 691 -6.46 14.43 -41.14
CA LYS A 691 -5.08 14.97 -40.97
C LYS A 691 -4.08 13.83 -41.13
N VAL A 692 -3.20 13.94 -42.12
CA VAL A 692 -2.11 12.99 -42.37
C VAL A 692 -1.05 13.23 -41.30
N THR A 693 -1.02 12.38 -40.26
CA THR A 693 0.14 12.25 -39.36
C THR A 693 1.22 11.42 -40.05
N VAL A 694 2.49 11.74 -39.79
CA VAL A 694 3.66 11.09 -40.40
C VAL A 694 3.69 9.56 -40.14
N ASN A 695 3.04 9.07 -39.07
CA ASN A 695 2.83 7.63 -38.83
C ASN A 695 1.84 6.96 -39.80
N GLY A 696 0.93 7.71 -40.42
CA GLY A 696 -0.08 7.21 -41.37
C GLY A 696 0.49 6.77 -42.72
N ILE A 697 1.75 7.10 -43.02
CA ILE A 697 2.45 6.63 -44.23
C ILE A 697 3.11 5.26 -43.97
N MET A 698 3.36 4.88 -42.72
CA MET A 698 3.85 3.55 -42.34
C MET A 698 2.72 2.53 -42.16
N SER A 699 1.51 2.97 -41.83
CA SER A 699 0.35 2.07 -41.67
C SER A 699 -0.17 1.52 -43.01
N THR A 700 0.06 2.19 -44.14
CA THR A 700 -0.34 1.68 -45.47
C THR A 700 0.44 0.45 -45.94
N LEU A 701 1.53 0.06 -45.27
CA LEU A 701 2.36 -1.10 -45.61
C LEU A 701 2.00 -2.39 -44.85
N PHE A 702 1.21 -2.33 -43.78
CA PHE A 702 0.78 -3.51 -43.02
C PHE A 702 -0.69 -3.85 -43.32
N LYS A 703 -0.96 -5.12 -43.67
CA LYS A 703 -2.33 -5.61 -43.90
C LYS A 703 -3.10 -5.58 -42.58
N HIS A 704 -4.08 -4.68 -42.47
CA HIS A 704 -4.95 -4.57 -41.30
C HIS A 704 -6.03 -5.66 -41.33
N LYS A 705 -6.32 -6.27 -40.18
CA LYS A 705 -7.43 -7.22 -40.04
C LYS A 705 -8.74 -6.45 -39.95
N LYS A 706 -9.64 -6.64 -40.90
CA LYS A 706 -10.99 -6.05 -40.82
C LYS A 706 -11.77 -6.67 -39.66
N PRO A 707 -12.59 -5.91 -38.92
CA PRO A 707 -13.48 -6.46 -37.90
C PRO A 707 -14.31 -7.63 -38.46
N GLU A 708 -14.43 -8.74 -37.74
CA GLU A 708 -15.20 -9.89 -38.25
C GLU A 708 -16.71 -9.72 -38.01
N HIS A 709 -17.09 -8.87 -37.05
CA HIS A 709 -18.48 -8.57 -36.67
C HIS A 709 -18.99 -7.24 -37.25
N HIS A 710 -18.88 -7.06 -38.58
CA HIS A 710 -19.36 -5.84 -39.27
C HIS A 710 -20.84 -5.52 -38.99
N GLU A 711 -21.66 -6.54 -38.70
CA GLU A 711 -23.09 -6.38 -38.38
C GLU A 711 -23.30 -5.53 -37.12
N VAL A 712 -22.49 -5.70 -36.06
CA VAL A 712 -22.59 -4.90 -34.82
C VAL A 712 -22.23 -3.45 -35.10
N ILE A 713 -21.14 -3.22 -35.82
CA ILE A 713 -20.70 -1.87 -36.21
C ILE A 713 -21.75 -1.19 -37.08
N HIS A 714 -22.32 -1.91 -38.06
CA HIS A 714 -23.38 -1.40 -38.92
C HIS A 714 -24.58 -0.92 -38.09
N ARG A 715 -25.09 -1.78 -37.18
CA ARG A 715 -26.23 -1.46 -36.31
C ARG A 715 -25.96 -0.27 -35.39
N LEU A 716 -24.74 -0.14 -34.86
CA LEU A 716 -24.36 1.06 -34.09
C LEU A 716 -24.42 2.33 -34.95
N THR A 717 -23.89 2.28 -36.18
CA THR A 717 -23.83 3.43 -37.10
C THR A 717 -25.16 3.81 -37.77
N GLU A 718 -26.23 3.04 -37.55
CA GLU A 718 -27.61 3.45 -37.90
C GLU A 718 -28.01 4.72 -37.13
N ASN A 719 -27.51 4.86 -35.90
CA ASN A 719 -27.63 6.09 -35.15
C ASN A 719 -26.56 7.11 -35.58
N ALA A 720 -27.00 8.34 -35.88
CA ALA A 720 -26.12 9.40 -36.38
C ALA A 720 -24.97 9.78 -35.43
N PHE A 721 -25.16 9.64 -34.11
CA PHE A 721 -24.12 9.93 -33.12
C PHE A 721 -22.89 9.03 -33.30
N TYR A 722 -23.08 7.74 -33.57
CA TYR A 722 -21.99 6.77 -33.74
C TYR A 722 -21.42 6.75 -35.17
N LYS A 723 -21.84 7.66 -36.06
CA LYS A 723 -21.12 7.91 -37.32
C LYS A 723 -19.85 8.72 -37.10
N ASP A 724 -19.73 9.42 -35.97
CA ASP A 724 -18.47 9.99 -35.54
C ASP A 724 -17.48 8.89 -35.15
N ARG A 725 -16.30 8.90 -35.80
CA ARG A 725 -15.30 7.84 -35.67
C ARG A 725 -14.79 7.70 -34.24
N TYR A 726 -14.64 8.80 -33.50
CA TYR A 726 -14.11 8.77 -32.14
C TYR A 726 -15.18 8.34 -31.12
N ALA A 727 -16.43 8.78 -31.30
CA ALA A 727 -17.55 8.31 -30.51
C ALA A 727 -17.76 6.79 -30.67
N LEU A 728 -17.67 6.28 -31.89
CA LEU A 728 -17.73 4.84 -32.16
C LEU A 728 -16.54 4.10 -31.55
N ALA A 729 -15.31 4.62 -31.68
CA ALA A 729 -14.13 4.00 -31.09
C ALA A 729 -14.24 3.88 -29.56
N ASN A 730 -14.70 4.94 -28.88
CA ASN A 730 -14.95 4.89 -27.43
C ASN A 730 -16.09 3.92 -27.05
N THR A 731 -17.08 3.74 -27.92
CA THR A 731 -18.16 2.76 -27.72
C THR A 731 -17.62 1.33 -27.83
N ILE A 732 -16.79 1.05 -28.83
CA ILE A 732 -16.12 -0.24 -29.00
C ILE A 732 -15.17 -0.50 -27.83
N LEU A 733 -14.40 0.50 -27.39
CA LEU A 733 -13.56 0.42 -26.18
C LEU A 733 -14.39 0.03 -24.96
N ALA A 734 -15.55 0.65 -24.74
CA ALA A 734 -16.42 0.30 -23.63
C ALA A 734 -16.91 -1.17 -23.70
N ILE A 735 -17.27 -1.67 -24.88
CA ILE A 735 -17.64 -3.07 -25.09
C ILE A 735 -16.46 -4.01 -24.78
N LEU A 736 -15.25 -3.67 -25.25
CA LEU A 736 -14.01 -4.40 -24.93
C LEU A 736 -13.78 -4.48 -23.42
N VAL A 737 -13.83 -3.35 -22.73
CA VAL A 737 -13.52 -3.24 -21.30
C VAL A 737 -14.53 -4.03 -20.46
N VAL A 738 -15.83 -3.81 -20.68
CA VAL A 738 -16.89 -4.48 -19.92
C VAL A 738 -16.95 -5.97 -20.25
N GLY A 739 -16.99 -6.31 -21.55
CA GLY A 739 -17.10 -7.70 -21.98
C GLY A 739 -15.92 -8.55 -21.54
N ASN A 740 -14.71 -7.96 -21.49
CA ASN A 740 -13.52 -8.66 -21.00
C ASN A 740 -13.66 -9.07 -19.53
N ALA A 741 -13.99 -8.12 -18.65
CA ALA A 741 -14.05 -8.38 -17.22
C ALA A 741 -15.26 -9.24 -16.82
N GLU A 742 -16.46 -8.81 -17.23
CA GLU A 742 -17.73 -9.40 -16.77
C GLU A 742 -17.91 -10.83 -17.29
N LEU A 743 -17.69 -11.07 -18.60
CA LEU A 743 -17.89 -12.40 -19.18
C LEU A 743 -16.85 -13.39 -18.65
N SER A 744 -15.59 -12.96 -18.50
CA SER A 744 -14.52 -13.83 -17.98
C SER A 744 -14.78 -14.25 -16.54
N LEU A 745 -15.19 -13.32 -15.67
CA LEU A 745 -15.53 -13.62 -14.27
C LEU A 745 -16.81 -14.43 -14.16
N ALA A 746 -17.87 -14.05 -14.89
CA ALA A 746 -19.13 -14.79 -14.88
C ALA A 746 -18.90 -16.25 -15.30
N ALA A 747 -18.19 -16.46 -16.43
CA ALA A 747 -17.89 -17.79 -16.93
C ALA A 747 -17.04 -18.59 -15.93
N THR A 748 -16.03 -17.97 -15.32
CA THR A 748 -15.19 -18.61 -14.30
C THR A 748 -16.00 -19.04 -13.09
N ASN A 749 -16.80 -18.13 -12.52
CA ASN A 749 -17.61 -18.40 -11.35
C ASN A 749 -18.68 -19.47 -11.62
N ALA A 750 -19.33 -19.42 -12.79
CA ALA A 750 -20.35 -20.40 -13.17
C ALA A 750 -19.77 -21.80 -13.39
N VAL A 751 -18.62 -21.91 -14.07
CA VAL A 751 -17.92 -23.20 -14.23
C VAL A 751 -17.52 -23.74 -12.86
N ASP A 752 -16.86 -22.93 -12.02
CA ASP A 752 -16.43 -23.37 -10.69
C ASP A 752 -17.60 -23.81 -9.80
N LEU A 753 -18.73 -23.10 -9.84
CA LEU A 753 -19.93 -23.43 -9.05
C LEU A 753 -20.49 -24.82 -9.40
N TYR A 754 -20.54 -25.16 -10.68
CA TYR A 754 -21.18 -26.39 -11.15
C TYR A 754 -20.25 -27.58 -11.35
N LEU A 755 -18.93 -27.41 -11.22
CA LEU A 755 -17.98 -28.51 -11.43
C LEU A 755 -18.26 -29.74 -10.54
N ASP A 756 -18.68 -29.52 -9.29
CA ASP A 756 -19.02 -30.61 -8.37
C ASP A 756 -20.37 -31.27 -8.69
N GLN A 757 -21.17 -30.62 -9.55
CA GLN A 757 -22.47 -31.08 -10.08
C GLN A 757 -22.36 -31.47 -11.57
N ALA A 758 -21.16 -31.71 -12.09
CA ALA A 758 -20.94 -31.91 -13.53
C ALA A 758 -21.79 -33.04 -14.13
N LYS A 759 -22.10 -34.09 -13.35
CA LYS A 759 -22.94 -35.22 -13.78
C LYS A 759 -24.39 -34.81 -14.07
N ASP A 760 -24.89 -33.75 -13.43
CA ASP A 760 -26.26 -33.26 -13.60
C ASP A 760 -26.35 -32.34 -14.83
N LEU A 761 -25.29 -31.59 -15.12
CA LEU A 761 -25.23 -30.68 -16.27
C LEU A 761 -24.81 -31.39 -17.57
N GLN A 762 -24.02 -32.46 -17.50
CA GLN A 762 -23.54 -33.22 -18.66
C GLN A 762 -24.66 -33.66 -19.62
N PRO A 763 -25.78 -34.25 -19.16
CA PRO A 763 -26.90 -34.62 -20.05
C PRO A 763 -27.55 -33.41 -20.72
N LEU A 764 -27.58 -32.25 -20.06
CA LEU A 764 -28.13 -31.02 -20.61
C LEU A 764 -27.19 -30.41 -21.66
N ALA A 765 -25.89 -30.36 -21.35
CA ALA A 765 -24.83 -29.85 -22.22
C ALA A 765 -24.62 -30.73 -23.47
N ALA A 766 -24.83 -32.05 -23.36
CA ALA A 766 -24.77 -32.97 -24.47
C ALA A 766 -25.93 -32.79 -25.48
N THR A 767 -26.97 -32.02 -25.12
CA THR A 767 -28.02 -31.67 -26.09
C THR A 767 -27.52 -30.56 -27.00
N ASN A 768 -27.91 -30.58 -28.27
CA ASN A 768 -27.55 -29.50 -29.21
C ASN A 768 -28.36 -28.20 -28.98
N ASP A 769 -28.75 -27.93 -27.74
CA ASP A 769 -29.68 -26.88 -27.33
C ASP A 769 -29.22 -26.21 -26.03
N ALA A 770 -28.53 -25.07 -26.16
CA ALA A 770 -27.99 -24.31 -25.02
C ALA A 770 -29.09 -23.71 -24.13
N SER A 771 -30.34 -23.58 -24.61
CA SER A 771 -31.44 -23.00 -23.83
C SER A 771 -31.78 -23.83 -22.58
N LYS A 772 -31.38 -25.10 -22.54
CA LYS A 772 -31.53 -25.96 -21.34
C LYS A 772 -30.63 -25.55 -20.18
N LEU A 773 -29.57 -24.80 -20.44
CA LEU A 773 -28.65 -24.28 -19.43
C LEU A 773 -29.02 -22.87 -18.96
N LEU A 774 -30.03 -22.23 -19.55
CA LEU A 774 -30.45 -20.86 -19.25
C LEU A 774 -30.67 -20.61 -17.75
N ASN A 775 -31.42 -21.50 -17.09
CA ASN A 775 -31.70 -21.37 -15.66
C ASN A 775 -30.44 -21.51 -14.79
N HIS A 776 -29.48 -22.34 -15.22
CA HIS A 776 -28.19 -22.48 -14.53
C HIS A 776 -27.36 -21.21 -14.67
N VAL A 777 -27.41 -20.52 -15.81
CA VAL A 777 -26.74 -19.22 -15.96
C VAL A 777 -27.28 -18.18 -14.98
N TYR A 778 -28.61 -18.03 -14.90
CA TYR A 778 -29.21 -17.07 -13.96
C TYR A 778 -28.90 -17.42 -12.50
N GLU A 779 -28.95 -18.69 -12.15
CA GLU A 779 -28.67 -19.13 -10.78
C GLU A 779 -27.19 -18.98 -10.43
N ALA A 780 -26.26 -19.24 -11.36
CA ALA A 780 -24.84 -18.95 -11.16
C ALA A 780 -24.58 -17.46 -10.94
N LEU A 781 -25.23 -16.57 -11.71
CA LEU A 781 -25.10 -15.13 -11.52
C LEU A 781 -25.71 -14.64 -10.21
N ARG A 782 -26.69 -15.35 -9.65
CA ARG A 782 -27.25 -15.07 -8.32
C ARG A 782 -26.31 -15.51 -7.20
N LEU A 783 -25.76 -16.73 -7.31
CA LEU A 783 -24.98 -17.38 -6.27
C LEU A 783 -23.50 -16.99 -6.26
N ALA A 784 -22.95 -16.64 -7.43
CA ALA A 784 -21.56 -16.27 -7.61
C ALA A 784 -21.42 -15.20 -8.71
N PRO A 785 -22.02 -14.00 -8.53
CA PRO A 785 -21.90 -12.92 -9.50
C PRO A 785 -20.44 -12.51 -9.72
N PRO A 786 -20.09 -11.88 -10.86
CA PRO A 786 -18.77 -11.29 -11.07
C PRO A 786 -18.37 -10.33 -9.93
N PHE A 787 -19.28 -9.42 -9.57
CA PHE A 787 -19.10 -8.44 -8.51
C PHE A 787 -20.30 -8.46 -7.56
N ALA A 788 -20.08 -8.14 -6.29
CA ALA A 788 -21.12 -8.21 -5.27
C ALA A 788 -22.16 -7.08 -5.40
N GLY A 789 -21.78 -5.95 -6.00
CA GLY A 789 -22.62 -4.76 -5.99
C GLY A 789 -22.05 -3.59 -6.80
N VAL A 790 -22.71 -2.44 -6.70
CA VAL A 790 -22.32 -1.20 -7.40
C VAL A 790 -22.29 0.00 -6.45
N TYR A 791 -21.55 1.03 -6.83
CA TYR A 791 -21.50 2.28 -6.07
C TYR A 791 -22.44 3.34 -6.65
N ARG A 792 -22.97 4.19 -5.77
CA ARG A 792 -23.74 5.40 -6.08
C ARG A 792 -23.30 6.57 -5.22
N GLU A 793 -23.59 7.78 -5.68
CA GLU A 793 -23.38 9.01 -4.92
C GLU A 793 -24.69 9.80 -4.83
N ALA A 794 -25.08 10.20 -3.63
CA ALA A 794 -26.25 11.05 -3.42
C ALA A 794 -25.96 12.47 -3.93
N THR A 795 -26.76 12.96 -4.89
CA THR A 795 -26.56 14.28 -5.51
C THR A 795 -27.24 15.41 -4.72
N THR A 796 -28.20 15.05 -3.87
CA THR A 796 -29.00 15.94 -3.02
C THR A 796 -29.33 15.25 -1.69
N ASP A 797 -29.61 16.04 -0.65
CA ASP A 797 -30.18 15.54 0.61
C ASP A 797 -31.56 14.93 0.33
N GLN A 798 -31.78 13.69 0.77
CA GLN A 798 -33.00 12.94 0.44
C GLN A 798 -33.27 11.81 1.42
N THR A 799 -34.47 11.23 1.36
CA THR A 799 -34.84 10.04 2.14
C THR A 799 -35.43 8.99 1.22
N VAL A 800 -34.85 7.79 1.25
CA VAL A 800 -35.26 6.65 0.43
C VAL A 800 -35.51 5.45 1.33
N ALA A 801 -36.67 4.81 1.17
CA ALA A 801 -37.09 3.65 1.96
C ALA A 801 -36.95 3.85 3.49
N GLY A 802 -37.16 5.08 3.97
CA GLY A 802 -37.05 5.43 5.40
C GLY A 802 -35.63 5.71 5.90
N ARG A 803 -34.61 5.70 5.05
CA ARG A 803 -33.23 6.12 5.37
C ARG A 803 -32.92 7.48 4.75
N SER A 804 -32.29 8.36 5.51
CA SER A 804 -31.87 9.68 5.04
C SER A 804 -30.42 9.65 4.59
N PHE A 805 -30.15 10.29 3.45
CA PHE A 805 -28.82 10.44 2.84
C PHE A 805 -28.54 11.91 2.61
N GLN A 806 -27.29 12.31 2.85
CA GLN A 806 -26.80 13.66 2.59
C GLN A 806 -26.16 13.74 1.21
N LYS A 807 -26.18 14.93 0.62
CA LYS A 807 -25.45 15.19 -0.62
C LYS A 807 -23.96 14.86 -0.44
N GLY A 808 -23.43 14.05 -1.34
CA GLY A 808 -22.04 13.57 -1.34
C GLY A 808 -21.86 12.21 -0.65
N ASP A 809 -22.90 11.66 0.01
CA ASP A 809 -22.82 10.32 0.58
C ASP A 809 -22.53 9.30 -0.53
N ARG A 810 -21.48 8.51 -0.34
CA ARG A 810 -21.17 7.37 -1.18
C ARG A 810 -21.91 6.15 -0.66
N LEU A 811 -22.60 5.44 -1.53
CA LEU A 811 -23.38 4.26 -1.20
C LEU A 811 -22.80 3.05 -1.92
N PHE A 812 -22.58 1.95 -1.20
CA PHE A 812 -22.32 0.64 -1.79
C PHE A 812 -23.60 -0.19 -1.73
N LEU A 813 -24.15 -0.53 -2.89
CA LEU A 813 -25.34 -1.34 -3.04
C LEU A 813 -24.94 -2.81 -3.16
N ASP A 814 -25.00 -3.57 -2.06
CA ASP A 814 -24.62 -4.98 -1.98
C ASP A 814 -25.75 -5.87 -2.51
N ILE A 815 -25.77 -6.00 -3.83
CA ILE A 815 -26.80 -6.72 -4.59
C ILE A 815 -26.72 -8.23 -4.34
N PHE A 816 -25.51 -8.76 -4.15
CA PHE A 816 -25.31 -10.14 -3.76
C PHE A 816 -25.99 -10.44 -2.43
N ALA A 817 -25.73 -9.66 -1.38
CA ALA A 817 -26.36 -9.87 -0.08
C ALA A 817 -27.90 -9.75 -0.15
N ALA A 818 -28.42 -8.81 -0.95
CA ALA A 818 -29.86 -8.67 -1.17
C ALA A 818 -30.49 -9.94 -1.80
N ASN A 819 -29.82 -10.52 -2.80
CA ASN A 819 -30.26 -11.74 -3.49
C ASN A 819 -30.21 -13.03 -2.66
N GLN A 820 -29.55 -13.01 -1.49
CA GLN A 820 -29.44 -14.18 -0.59
C GLN A 820 -30.50 -14.19 0.52
N GLN A 821 -31.34 -13.16 0.64
CA GLN A 821 -32.35 -13.10 1.70
C GLN A 821 -33.48 -14.12 1.47
N LYS A 822 -34.04 -14.70 2.56
CA LYS A 822 -35.05 -15.79 2.51
C LYS A 822 -36.37 -15.43 1.82
N THR A 823 -36.67 -14.13 1.71
CA THR A 823 -37.81 -13.58 0.96
C THR A 823 -37.46 -13.28 -0.50
N GLY A 824 -36.24 -13.60 -0.91
CA GLY A 824 -35.79 -13.53 -2.29
C GLY A 824 -36.61 -14.44 -3.20
N PRO A 825 -36.51 -14.22 -4.52
CA PRO A 825 -37.41 -14.85 -5.46
C PRO A 825 -37.37 -16.37 -5.38
N SER A 826 -38.56 -16.96 -5.29
CA SER A 826 -38.77 -18.38 -5.59
C SER A 826 -38.21 -18.66 -6.99
N ILE A 827 -37.38 -19.70 -7.14
CA ILE A 827 -36.77 -20.15 -8.41
C ILE A 827 -37.84 -20.77 -9.35
N SER A 828 -39.00 -20.12 -9.46
CA SER A 828 -40.02 -20.40 -10.46
C SER A 828 -39.75 -19.65 -11.77
N LYS A 829 -39.08 -18.47 -11.74
CA LYS A 829 -38.74 -17.65 -12.93
C LYS A 829 -37.44 -16.83 -12.78
N PRO A 830 -36.25 -17.44 -12.91
CA PRO A 830 -34.94 -16.81 -12.62
C PRO A 830 -34.66 -15.48 -13.34
N ALA A 831 -35.23 -15.26 -14.53
CA ALA A 831 -35.01 -14.07 -15.33
C ALA A 831 -35.76 -12.81 -14.84
N GLN A 832 -36.91 -12.94 -14.18
CA GLN A 832 -37.78 -11.79 -13.84
C GLN A 832 -37.53 -11.21 -12.44
N ASP A 833 -36.79 -11.97 -11.65
CA ASP A 833 -36.90 -11.96 -10.20
C ASP A 833 -35.55 -11.63 -9.53
N LEU A 834 -34.45 -11.83 -10.27
CA LEU A 834 -33.08 -11.58 -9.84
C LEU A 834 -32.78 -10.08 -9.81
N LEU A 835 -32.34 -9.55 -8.66
CA LEU A 835 -31.73 -8.23 -8.60
C LEU A 835 -30.35 -8.28 -9.26
N ARG A 836 -30.02 -7.31 -10.11
CA ARG A 836 -28.78 -7.35 -10.88
C ARG A 836 -28.01 -6.04 -10.74
N ALA A 837 -26.71 -6.19 -10.60
CA ALA A 837 -25.78 -5.08 -10.73
C ALA A 837 -25.71 -4.62 -12.20
N GLU A 838 -25.37 -3.35 -12.40
CA GLU A 838 -24.85 -2.89 -13.69
C GLU A 838 -23.60 -3.71 -14.04
N GLY A 839 -23.49 -4.14 -15.29
CA GLY A 839 -22.48 -5.10 -15.73
C GLY A 839 -22.81 -5.63 -17.12
N ALA A 840 -22.43 -6.87 -17.46
CA ALA A 840 -22.67 -7.42 -18.79
C ALA A 840 -24.14 -7.36 -19.24
N PHE A 841 -25.10 -7.50 -18.32
CA PHE A 841 -26.53 -7.44 -18.64
C PHE A 841 -26.96 -6.04 -19.11
N GLU A 842 -26.59 -5.01 -18.37
CA GLU A 842 -26.95 -3.62 -18.68
C GLU A 842 -26.15 -3.07 -19.88
N TYR A 843 -24.92 -3.58 -20.06
CA TYR A 843 -23.99 -3.01 -21.03
C TYR A 843 -23.91 -3.80 -22.35
N LEU A 844 -24.00 -5.14 -22.32
CA LEU A 844 -24.02 -5.98 -23.53
C LEU A 844 -25.45 -6.40 -23.93
N GLY A 845 -26.36 -6.42 -22.95
CA GLY A 845 -27.72 -6.92 -23.08
C GLY A 845 -27.88 -8.33 -22.54
N GLU A 846 -29.00 -8.56 -21.85
CA GLU A 846 -29.37 -9.86 -21.28
C GLU A 846 -29.39 -11.01 -22.31
N PRO A 847 -30.04 -10.87 -23.49
CA PRO A 847 -30.11 -11.97 -24.46
C PRO A 847 -28.73 -12.46 -24.90
N LEU A 848 -27.82 -11.55 -25.21
CA LEU A 848 -26.46 -11.89 -25.63
C LEU A 848 -25.65 -12.50 -24.47
N THR A 849 -25.72 -11.90 -23.29
CA THR A 849 -24.93 -12.35 -22.14
C THR A 849 -25.30 -13.78 -21.75
N VAL A 850 -26.60 -14.08 -21.66
CA VAL A 850 -27.07 -15.41 -21.26
C VAL A 850 -26.77 -16.46 -22.34
N GLU A 851 -26.89 -16.11 -23.62
CA GLU A 851 -26.53 -17.01 -24.72
C GLU A 851 -25.04 -17.36 -24.69
N ILE A 852 -24.14 -16.37 -24.56
CA ILE A 852 -22.69 -16.57 -24.47
C ILE A 852 -22.36 -17.52 -23.31
N MET A 853 -22.90 -17.23 -22.13
CA MET A 853 -22.68 -18.02 -20.92
C MET A 853 -23.19 -19.46 -21.07
N SER A 854 -24.37 -19.64 -21.66
CA SER A 854 -24.96 -20.96 -21.89
C SER A 854 -24.10 -21.80 -22.84
N GLN A 855 -23.55 -21.19 -23.89
CA GLN A 855 -22.69 -21.87 -24.87
C GLN A 855 -21.30 -22.22 -24.30
N ILE A 856 -20.74 -21.38 -23.43
CA ILE A 856 -19.50 -21.69 -22.70
C ILE A 856 -19.74 -22.88 -21.76
N LEU A 857 -20.80 -22.84 -20.94
CA LEU A 857 -21.15 -23.95 -20.05
C LEU A 857 -21.39 -25.24 -20.85
N ARG A 858 -22.10 -25.15 -21.98
CA ARG A 858 -22.30 -26.30 -22.87
C ARG A 858 -20.98 -26.92 -23.31
N ALA A 859 -20.06 -26.12 -23.87
CA ALA A 859 -18.79 -26.61 -24.39
C ALA A 859 -17.85 -27.20 -23.30
N VAL A 860 -17.93 -26.71 -22.06
CA VAL A 860 -17.16 -27.25 -20.94
C VAL A 860 -17.81 -28.53 -20.39
N PHE A 861 -19.11 -28.49 -20.09
CA PHE A 861 -19.82 -29.59 -19.44
C PHE A 861 -20.20 -30.72 -20.37
N GLU A 862 -20.09 -30.58 -21.70
CA GLU A 862 -20.23 -31.72 -22.62
C GLU A 862 -19.03 -32.68 -22.58
N LYS A 863 -17.90 -32.26 -21.97
CA LYS A 863 -16.71 -33.12 -21.86
C LYS A 863 -17.01 -34.33 -20.99
N LYS A 864 -16.73 -35.51 -21.54
CA LYS A 864 -16.97 -36.78 -20.88
C LYS A 864 -16.07 -36.93 -19.65
N ASP A 865 -16.64 -37.44 -18.56
CA ASP A 865 -15.94 -37.68 -17.29
C ASP A 865 -15.27 -36.41 -16.72
N LEU A 866 -15.87 -35.24 -16.96
CA LEU A 866 -15.42 -33.95 -16.43
C LEU A 866 -15.34 -34.00 -14.90
N ALA A 867 -14.18 -33.60 -14.36
CA ALA A 867 -13.93 -33.48 -12.93
C ALA A 867 -12.89 -32.39 -12.64
N ARG A 868 -12.79 -31.96 -11.38
CA ARG A 868 -11.68 -31.11 -10.91
C ARG A 868 -10.36 -31.90 -10.95
N ALA A 869 -9.25 -31.21 -11.21
CA ALA A 869 -7.93 -31.78 -10.96
C ALA A 869 -7.70 -32.05 -9.46
N PRO A 870 -6.77 -32.94 -9.08
CA PRO A 870 -6.48 -33.22 -7.67
C PRO A 870 -5.92 -32.01 -6.92
N GLY A 871 -6.23 -31.92 -5.62
CA GLY A 871 -5.67 -30.92 -4.72
C GLY A 871 -6.01 -29.47 -5.11
N ASP A 872 -5.07 -28.56 -4.87
CA ASP A 872 -5.26 -27.13 -5.11
C ASP A 872 -5.30 -26.76 -6.60
N SER A 873 -4.78 -27.62 -7.49
CA SER A 873 -4.90 -27.41 -8.93
C SER A 873 -6.36 -27.42 -9.41
N GLY A 874 -7.25 -28.14 -8.72
CA GLY A 874 -8.68 -28.21 -9.03
C GLY A 874 -9.54 -27.16 -8.32
N ARG A 875 -8.92 -26.21 -7.62
CA ARG A 875 -9.60 -25.18 -6.82
C ARG A 875 -9.19 -23.80 -7.29
N ILE A 876 -10.16 -22.90 -7.41
CA ILE A 876 -9.86 -21.49 -7.59
C ILE A 876 -9.33 -20.94 -6.26
N GLN A 877 -8.09 -20.47 -6.26
CA GLN A 877 -7.49 -19.79 -5.12
C GLN A 877 -8.10 -18.39 -5.00
N ARG A 878 -9.09 -18.26 -4.10
CA ARG A 878 -9.86 -17.03 -3.88
C ARG A 878 -10.24 -16.87 -2.41
N PHE A 879 -10.44 -15.63 -1.98
CA PHE A 879 -10.83 -15.30 -0.60
C PHE A 879 -11.81 -14.12 -0.60
N GLN A 880 -12.51 -13.92 0.53
CA GLN A 880 -13.32 -12.72 0.74
C GLN A 880 -12.43 -11.62 1.32
N ASP A 881 -12.45 -10.46 0.70
CA ASP A 881 -11.67 -9.31 1.13
C ASP A 881 -12.60 -8.27 1.76
N ALA A 882 -12.54 -8.13 3.08
CA ALA A 882 -13.38 -7.19 3.81
C ALA A 882 -13.14 -5.71 3.43
N SER A 883 -11.96 -5.37 2.89
CA SER A 883 -11.62 -4.03 2.42
C SER A 883 -12.08 -3.73 0.99
N ARG A 884 -12.60 -4.74 0.29
CA ARG A 884 -13.04 -4.69 -1.12
C ARG A 884 -14.45 -5.28 -1.25
N PRO A 885 -15.47 -4.75 -0.54
CA PRO A 885 -16.80 -5.36 -0.49
C PRO A 885 -17.49 -5.43 -1.86
N GLU A 886 -17.07 -4.63 -2.85
CA GLU A 886 -17.58 -4.75 -4.22
C GLU A 886 -17.10 -5.99 -4.97
N CYS A 887 -15.96 -6.56 -4.55
CA CYS A 887 -15.52 -7.84 -5.08
C CYS A 887 -16.34 -8.95 -4.40
N HIS A 888 -16.92 -9.85 -5.19
CA HIS A 888 -17.51 -11.06 -4.62
C HIS A 888 -16.42 -11.96 -4.02
N TYR A 889 -15.32 -12.11 -4.77
CA TYR A 889 -14.08 -12.71 -4.32
C TYR A 889 -12.88 -11.90 -4.79
N ALA A 890 -11.81 -11.91 -4.01
CA ALA A 890 -10.49 -11.44 -4.39
C ALA A 890 -9.56 -12.63 -4.68
N TYR A 891 -8.51 -12.36 -5.44
CA TYR A 891 -7.55 -13.35 -5.93
C TYR A 891 -6.12 -12.87 -5.71
N LEU A 892 -5.16 -13.76 -5.84
CA LEU A 892 -3.75 -13.41 -5.93
C LEU A 892 -3.27 -13.54 -7.37
N ASN A 893 -2.66 -12.47 -7.90
CA ASN A 893 -2.04 -12.52 -9.23
C ASN A 893 -0.73 -13.35 -9.21
N HIS A 894 -0.07 -13.49 -10.37
CA HIS A 894 1.19 -14.24 -10.49
C HIS A 894 2.33 -13.70 -9.62
N GLY A 895 2.27 -12.42 -9.21
CA GLY A 895 3.20 -11.80 -8.28
C GLY A 895 2.72 -11.81 -6.83
N HIS A 896 1.69 -12.59 -6.49
CA HIS A 896 1.10 -12.70 -5.15
C HIS A 896 0.51 -11.39 -4.59
N SER A 897 0.21 -10.42 -5.45
CA SER A 897 -0.57 -9.23 -5.06
C SER A 897 -2.06 -9.51 -5.18
N ILE A 898 -2.85 -8.90 -4.28
CA ILE A 898 -4.32 -8.93 -4.36
C ILE A 898 -4.77 -8.33 -5.70
N ALA A 899 -5.66 -9.03 -6.38
CA ALA A 899 -6.24 -8.67 -7.67
C ALA A 899 -7.70 -9.13 -7.76
N GLU A 900 -8.41 -8.62 -8.77
CA GLU A 900 -9.83 -8.90 -9.01
C GLU A 900 -10.06 -10.11 -9.92
N TRP A 901 -8.97 -10.65 -10.48
CA TRP A 901 -9.04 -11.60 -11.59
C TRP A 901 -8.55 -13.00 -11.18
N PRO A 902 -9.31 -14.07 -11.47
CA PRO A 902 -8.89 -15.43 -11.21
C PRO A 902 -7.69 -15.80 -12.10
N THR A 903 -6.77 -16.58 -11.53
CA THR A 903 -5.51 -16.94 -12.21
C THR A 903 -5.54 -18.31 -12.84
N SER A 904 -6.04 -19.33 -12.13
CA SER A 904 -5.96 -20.73 -12.56
C SER A 904 -7.08 -21.59 -11.99
N LEU A 905 -7.54 -22.56 -12.79
CA LEU A 905 -8.38 -23.68 -12.37
C LEU A 905 -8.15 -24.83 -13.34
N THR A 906 -7.63 -25.96 -12.86
CA THR A 906 -7.42 -27.13 -13.69
C THR A 906 -8.58 -28.11 -13.58
N ILE A 907 -9.13 -28.50 -14.73
CA ILE A 907 -10.14 -29.55 -14.86
C ILE A 907 -9.55 -30.73 -15.63
N MET A 908 -10.12 -31.91 -15.44
CA MET A 908 -9.77 -33.14 -16.14
C MET A 908 -10.99 -33.69 -16.88
N HIS A 909 -10.75 -34.29 -18.03
CA HIS A 909 -11.78 -35.01 -18.79
C HIS A 909 -11.17 -36.17 -19.59
N SER A 910 -12.01 -37.10 -20.03
CA SER A 910 -11.59 -38.20 -20.90
C SER A 910 -11.16 -37.68 -22.27
N THR A 911 -10.16 -38.33 -22.87
CA THR A 911 -9.60 -37.99 -24.19
C THR A 911 -10.63 -38.07 -25.32
#